data_AF-A0A933SDD7-F1
#
_entry.id   AF-A0A933SDD7-F1
#
_cell.length_a   1.000
_cell.length_b   1.000
_cell.length_c   1.000
_cell.angle_alpha   90.00
_cell.angle_beta   90.00
_cell.angle_gamma   90.00
#
_symmetry.space_group_name_H-M   'P 1'
#
loop_
_entity.id
_entity.type
_entity.pdbx_description
1 polymer ?
#
loop_
_entity_poly.entity_id
_entity_poly.type
_entity_poly.pdbx_seq_one_letter_code
_entity_poly.pdbx_strand_id
1 'polypeptide(L)'
;MAPLADSADTAALAPLVSAALARARSPVREAPARWLLVDVAAQRLWLLAGTGALASWPVSTAANGVGGESGSFRTPPGWHRVHRRIGEHAAHGTVFVSREPTGEVWHDETRDDDLILTRILTLEGLEDGINRGPGCDSLERYVYVHGTNHEDALGTPVSHGCVRMANADVVELFDRVSEGDPLVIVAPGPGAMPNPRSDARFHYAGVGGSGMSALAQFQAMRGGRASGSDRGFDRGERPEARAQLERLGVTLFAQDGRGAEGDCAAVVVSTAVEEQVPDFAVAKRRGLPLVHRSEMLAHWVAETRSVAVSGTSGKSTVVAMTFEALRGAGEDPSVITGGELSALQAEGLWGNAWSGAGPLVVEADESDGSLVRYQPAIGMALNLSRDHKTESEVAAMFATLRGRTRERFVCGEDHSLGALRDGALVFGFGDRADVRGRDVEPGTHGSAFTVDGVRFTLPVPGAHNVENALAAIAACRALGVDAARIVAPLAAFRGVARRFQSLGSARGVEVVDDFAHNPAKIRAALATARLRGARVLAVYQPHGYGPTRFLREDFVETFATELREQDRVWMLEVFYAGGTALRDFSSADLVRDMTERGAKAEFAPSREGLAARLAAEAREGDLVLVMGARDPSLTAFAKDVLAALRG
;
A
#
# COMPACT_ATOMS: atom_id res chain seq x y z
N MET A 1 16.61 43.68 -16.15
CA MET A 1 15.27 43.08 -16.21
C MET A 1 15.49 41.57 -16.21
N ALA A 2 15.14 40.86 -15.14
CA ALA A 2 15.02 39.42 -15.22
C ALA A 2 14.08 39.08 -16.41
N PRO A 3 14.40 38.11 -17.25
CA PRO A 3 13.51 37.73 -18.34
C PRO A 3 12.16 37.32 -17.72
N LEU A 4 11.07 37.85 -18.28
CA LEU A 4 9.74 37.30 -18.02
C LEU A 4 9.82 35.79 -18.30
N ALA A 5 9.35 34.98 -17.35
CA ALA A 5 9.33 33.53 -17.48
C ALA A 5 8.75 33.15 -18.86
N ASP A 6 9.46 32.28 -19.59
CA ASP A 6 9.01 31.83 -20.90
C ASP A 6 7.62 31.18 -20.77
N SER A 7 6.83 31.18 -21.85
CA SER A 7 5.45 30.65 -21.83
C SER A 7 5.37 29.18 -21.42
N ALA A 8 6.45 28.42 -21.62
CA ALA A 8 6.61 27.05 -21.15
C ALA A 8 6.89 26.94 -19.63
N ASP A 9 7.66 27.87 -19.07
CA ASP A 9 8.03 27.91 -17.63
C ASP A 9 6.82 28.26 -16.74
N THR A 10 5.83 28.98 -17.28
CA THR A 10 4.61 29.38 -16.55
C THR A 10 3.51 28.33 -16.60
N ALA A 11 3.48 27.45 -17.60
CA ALA A 11 2.47 26.39 -17.72
C ALA A 11 2.59 25.32 -16.61
N ALA A 12 3.81 25.03 -16.15
CA ALA A 12 4.07 24.07 -15.06
C ALA A 12 3.74 24.63 -13.66
N LEU A 13 3.61 25.95 -13.52
CA LEU A 13 3.46 26.61 -12.22
C LEU A 13 2.06 26.45 -11.60
N ALA A 14 1.00 26.52 -12.42
CA ALA A 14 -0.37 26.47 -11.90
C ALA A 14 -0.69 25.16 -11.11
N PRO A 15 -0.31 23.96 -11.60
CA PRO A 15 -0.44 22.72 -10.83
C PRO A 15 0.35 22.74 -9.51
N LEU A 16 1.58 23.29 -9.52
CA LEU A 16 2.43 23.38 -8.33
C LEU A 16 1.83 24.31 -7.27
N VAL A 17 1.31 25.47 -7.69
CA VAL A 17 0.61 26.42 -6.81
C VAL A 17 -0.63 25.78 -6.21
N SER A 18 -1.46 25.12 -7.03
CA SER A 18 -2.65 24.42 -6.54
C SER A 18 -2.29 23.32 -5.53
N ALA A 19 -1.25 22.53 -5.82
CA ALA A 19 -0.81 21.46 -4.93
C ALA A 19 -0.26 22.00 -3.61
N ALA A 20 0.51 23.10 -3.64
CA ALA A 20 1.07 23.73 -2.45
C ALA A 20 -0.02 24.25 -1.49
N LEU A 21 -1.04 24.95 -2.02
CA LEU A 21 -2.14 25.48 -1.24
C LEU A 21 -3.06 24.38 -0.69
N ALA A 22 -3.22 23.27 -1.43
CA ALA A 22 -4.03 22.13 -1.03
C ALA A 22 -3.35 21.19 -0.02
N ARG A 23 -2.10 21.44 0.42
CA ARG A 23 -1.40 20.58 1.38
C ARG A 23 -2.21 20.46 2.68
N ALA A 24 -2.37 19.24 3.18
CA ALA A 24 -3.20 18.96 4.35
C ALA A 24 -2.78 19.77 5.59
N ARG A 25 -1.47 19.91 5.82
CA ARG A 25 -0.88 20.66 6.94
C ARG A 25 -0.50 22.10 6.58
N SER A 26 -0.98 22.62 5.44
CA SER A 26 -0.64 23.97 5.01
C SER A 26 -1.12 25.01 6.03
N PRO A 27 -0.22 25.87 6.55
CA PRO A 27 -0.61 27.07 7.29
C PRO A 27 -1.16 28.16 6.37
N VAL A 28 -0.99 28.02 5.05
CA VAL A 28 -1.39 28.97 4.00
C VAL A 28 -2.50 28.33 3.15
N ARG A 29 -3.75 28.75 3.35
CA ARG A 29 -4.92 28.18 2.66
C ARG A 29 -5.31 28.94 1.40
N GLU A 30 -4.90 30.19 1.29
CA GLU A 30 -5.17 31.07 0.15
C GLU A 30 -3.85 31.63 -0.36
N ALA A 31 -3.79 31.94 -1.66
CA ALA A 31 -2.58 32.42 -2.30
C ALA A 31 -2.14 33.77 -1.69
N PRO A 32 -0.96 33.86 -1.06
CA PRO A 32 -0.48 35.10 -0.45
C PRO A 32 -0.26 36.21 -1.47
N ALA A 33 -0.32 37.46 -1.01
CA ALA A 33 0.01 38.62 -1.83
C ALA A 33 1.46 38.58 -2.35
N ARG A 34 2.37 37.96 -1.60
CA ARG A 34 3.75 37.67 -2.00
C ARG A 34 4.25 36.41 -1.31
N TRP A 35 4.83 35.49 -2.07
CA TRP A 35 5.38 34.24 -1.55
C TRP A 35 6.32 33.58 -2.56
N LEU A 36 7.03 32.56 -2.09
CA LEU A 36 8.07 31.87 -2.83
C LEU A 36 7.67 30.41 -3.04
N LEU A 37 7.98 29.86 -4.21
CA LEU A 37 7.80 28.45 -4.52
C LEU A 37 9.12 27.90 -5.06
N VAL A 38 9.65 26.86 -4.43
CA VAL A 38 10.81 26.12 -4.92
C VAL A 38 10.33 24.78 -5.46
N ASP A 39 10.51 24.52 -6.76
CA ASP A 39 10.31 23.20 -7.35
C ASP A 39 11.66 22.46 -7.39
N VAL A 40 11.76 21.43 -6.56
CA VAL A 40 12.93 20.59 -6.47
C VAL A 40 13.08 19.71 -7.72
N ALA A 41 12.03 19.40 -8.46
CA ALA A 41 12.16 18.63 -9.70
C ALA A 41 12.78 19.49 -10.82
N ALA A 42 12.24 20.70 -11.02
CA ALA A 42 12.71 21.61 -12.04
C ALA A 42 13.99 22.38 -11.64
N GLN A 43 14.43 22.28 -10.38
CA GLN A 43 15.54 23.07 -9.84
C GLN A 43 15.31 24.57 -10.07
N ARG A 44 14.11 25.04 -9.72
CA ARG A 44 13.70 26.44 -9.89
C ARG A 44 13.05 27.03 -8.66
N LEU A 45 13.20 28.34 -8.51
CA LEU A 45 12.49 29.16 -7.54
C LEU A 45 11.67 30.23 -8.26
N TRP A 46 10.41 30.40 -7.87
CA TRP A 46 9.54 31.49 -8.31
C TRP A 46 9.20 32.43 -7.16
N LEU A 47 9.18 33.73 -7.46
CA LEU A 47 8.52 34.74 -6.66
C LEU A 47 7.12 34.98 -7.24
N LEU A 48 6.10 34.88 -6.39
CA LEU A 48 4.70 34.88 -6.79
C LEU A 48 3.92 36.03 -6.15
N ALA A 49 2.88 36.51 -6.83
CA ALA A 49 1.83 37.35 -6.27
C ALA A 49 0.46 36.75 -6.58
N GLY A 50 -0.27 36.34 -5.53
CA GLY A 50 -1.41 35.45 -5.70
C GLY A 50 -0.94 34.16 -6.38
N THR A 51 -1.56 33.79 -7.50
CA THR A 51 -1.16 32.60 -8.29
C THR A 51 -0.24 32.92 -9.47
N GLY A 52 0.07 34.20 -9.71
CA GLY A 52 0.88 34.65 -10.85
C GLY A 52 2.37 34.73 -10.53
N ALA A 53 3.22 34.39 -11.50
CA ALA A 53 4.66 34.57 -11.40
C ALA A 53 5.08 36.03 -11.58
N LEU A 54 5.88 36.55 -10.64
CA LEU A 54 6.54 37.85 -10.76
C LEU A 54 7.97 37.71 -11.32
N ALA A 55 8.68 36.67 -10.89
CA ALA A 55 10.04 36.37 -11.32
C ALA A 55 10.36 34.89 -11.06
N SER A 56 11.42 34.39 -11.71
CA SER A 56 11.91 33.04 -11.50
C SER A 56 13.40 32.93 -11.75
N TRP A 57 14.07 32.05 -11.03
CA TRP A 57 15.51 31.84 -11.12
C TRP A 57 15.85 30.34 -11.08
N PRO A 58 16.92 29.90 -11.75
CA PRO A 58 17.48 28.58 -11.55
C PRO A 58 18.06 28.49 -10.13
N VAL A 59 17.91 27.32 -9.50
CA VAL A 59 18.47 27.05 -8.17
C VAL A 59 19.13 25.68 -8.13
N SER A 60 19.84 25.38 -7.05
CA SER A 60 20.30 24.02 -6.75
C SER A 60 19.90 23.59 -5.35
N THR A 61 19.16 22.49 -5.26
CA THR A 61 18.76 21.86 -3.99
C THR A 61 19.64 20.66 -3.69
N ALA A 62 19.31 19.88 -2.66
CA ALA A 62 20.19 18.85 -2.16
C ALA A 62 20.39 17.69 -3.14
N ALA A 63 21.65 17.24 -3.30
CA ALA A 63 22.00 16.05 -4.06
C ALA A 63 21.33 14.77 -3.49
N ASN A 64 21.11 14.74 -2.18
CA ASN A 64 20.45 13.62 -1.48
C ASN A 64 18.92 13.63 -1.62
N GLY A 65 18.35 14.58 -2.35
CA GLY A 65 16.91 14.72 -2.55
C GLY A 65 16.22 15.44 -1.40
N VAL A 66 14.96 15.09 -1.15
CA VAL A 66 14.07 15.82 -0.24
C VAL A 66 13.79 15.02 1.03
N GLY A 67 13.86 15.67 2.19
CA GLY A 67 13.75 15.00 3.48
C GLY A 67 13.88 15.96 4.67
N GLY A 68 13.07 15.73 5.69
CA GLY A 68 13.02 16.52 6.91
C GLY A 68 14.06 16.10 7.94
N GLU A 69 14.58 14.88 7.88
CA GLU A 69 15.35 14.26 8.95
C GLU A 69 16.70 14.94 9.20
N SER A 70 17.05 15.18 10.47
CA SER A 70 18.34 15.72 10.86
C SER A 70 19.49 14.79 10.43
N GLY A 71 20.57 15.37 9.93
CA GLY A 71 21.72 14.61 9.39
C GLY A 71 21.48 13.95 8.03
N SER A 72 20.31 14.10 7.40
CA SER A 72 20.04 13.50 6.08
C SER A 72 20.75 14.20 4.92
N PHE A 73 21.19 15.45 5.11
CA PHE A 73 21.66 16.36 4.06
C PHE A 73 20.65 16.54 2.90
N ARG A 74 19.36 16.30 3.16
CA ARG A 74 18.27 16.48 2.20
C ARG A 74 17.62 17.85 2.36
N THR A 75 17.02 18.38 1.29
CA THR A 75 16.25 19.63 1.36
C THR A 75 14.90 19.36 2.04
N PRO A 76 14.52 20.06 3.12
CA PRO A 76 13.23 19.83 3.77
C PRO A 76 12.05 20.27 2.88
N PRO A 77 11.03 19.43 2.66
CA PRO A 77 9.84 19.84 1.91
C PRO A 77 8.91 20.71 2.75
N GLY A 78 7.90 21.28 2.09
CA GLY A 78 6.75 21.88 2.76
C GLY A 78 6.86 23.37 2.98
N TRP A 79 5.95 23.88 3.80
CA TRP A 79 5.83 25.32 4.07
C TRP A 79 6.86 25.78 5.08
N HIS A 80 7.50 26.90 4.74
CA HIS A 80 8.45 27.66 5.52
C HIS A 80 8.02 29.13 5.54
N ARG A 81 8.66 29.92 6.38
CA ARG A 81 8.72 31.37 6.26
C ARG A 81 10.16 31.84 6.15
N VAL A 82 10.38 32.94 5.43
CA VAL A 82 11.65 33.67 5.50
C VAL A 82 11.79 34.19 6.93
N HIS A 83 12.65 33.55 7.72
CA HIS A 83 12.81 33.84 9.14
C HIS A 83 13.66 35.09 9.36
N ARG A 84 14.83 35.16 8.71
CA ARG A 84 15.71 36.34 8.72
C ARG A 84 16.38 36.58 7.38
N ARG A 85 16.66 37.86 7.14
CA ARG A 85 17.44 38.36 6.00
C ARG A 85 18.83 38.78 6.50
N ILE A 86 19.89 38.15 6.00
CA ILE A 86 21.28 38.45 6.40
C ILE A 86 22.08 38.88 5.17
N GLY A 87 22.89 39.92 5.36
CA GLY A 87 23.81 40.43 4.35
C GLY A 87 23.31 41.66 3.58
N GLU A 88 22.29 42.38 4.04
CA GLU A 88 21.69 43.55 3.34
C GLU A 88 22.72 44.55 2.79
N HIS A 89 23.80 44.81 3.55
CA HIS A 89 24.88 45.72 3.16
C HIS A 89 26.20 45.01 2.77
N ALA A 90 26.19 43.69 2.69
CA ALA A 90 27.37 42.92 2.30
C ALA A 90 27.68 43.14 0.81
N ALA A 91 28.96 43.20 0.46
CA ALA A 91 29.39 43.27 -0.93
C ALA A 91 29.07 41.96 -1.67
N HIS A 92 28.97 42.01 -2.99
CA HIS A 92 28.91 40.81 -3.83
C HIS A 92 30.12 39.91 -3.55
N GLY A 93 29.91 38.61 -3.41
CA GLY A 93 30.95 37.63 -3.09
C GLY A 93 31.34 37.57 -1.61
N THR A 94 30.72 38.36 -0.71
CA THR A 94 31.02 38.27 0.74
C THR A 94 30.81 36.85 1.25
N VAL A 95 31.81 36.28 1.91
CA VAL A 95 31.76 34.92 2.47
C VAL A 95 31.16 34.94 3.87
N PHE A 96 30.26 34.00 4.15
CA PHE A 96 29.62 33.85 5.44
C PHE A 96 29.97 32.50 6.08
N VAL A 97 30.27 32.54 7.37
CA VAL A 97 30.40 31.34 8.23
C VAL A 97 29.54 31.56 9.46
N SER A 98 28.76 30.56 9.84
CA SER A 98 27.84 30.65 10.99
C SER A 98 26.86 31.82 10.92
N ARG A 99 26.54 32.33 9.72
CA ARG A 99 25.68 33.50 9.43
C ARG A 99 26.32 34.86 9.73
N GLU A 100 27.64 34.90 9.94
CA GLU A 100 28.39 36.14 10.10
C GLU A 100 29.36 36.32 8.92
N PRO A 101 29.55 37.56 8.42
CA PRO A 101 30.52 37.83 7.38
C PRO A 101 31.93 37.57 7.91
N THR A 102 32.75 36.82 7.17
CA THR A 102 34.12 36.49 7.58
C THR A 102 35.11 37.65 7.34
N GLY A 103 34.71 38.62 6.52
CA GLY A 103 35.59 39.67 5.98
C GLY A 103 36.26 39.29 4.64
N GLU A 104 36.10 38.04 4.20
CA GLU A 104 36.54 37.54 2.90
C GLU A 104 35.51 37.88 1.80
N VAL A 105 36.01 38.16 0.60
CA VAL A 105 35.21 38.38 -0.60
C VAL A 105 35.73 37.44 -1.68
N TRP A 106 34.85 36.58 -2.18
CA TRP A 106 35.07 35.73 -3.33
C TRP A 106 34.96 36.53 -4.63
N HIS A 107 35.91 36.35 -5.54
CA HIS A 107 36.09 37.09 -6.79
C HIS A 107 36.08 36.15 -8.01
N ASP A 108 35.11 35.24 -8.05
CA ASP A 108 34.92 34.28 -9.12
C ASP A 108 36.08 33.29 -9.33
N GLU A 109 37.01 33.20 -8.36
CA GLU A 109 38.08 32.21 -8.40
C GLU A 109 37.56 30.79 -8.17
N THR A 110 38.13 29.80 -8.87
CA THR A 110 37.78 28.39 -8.69
C THR A 110 38.23 27.89 -7.33
N ARG A 111 37.30 27.29 -6.56
CA ARG A 111 37.57 26.68 -5.26
C ARG A 111 36.76 25.41 -5.06
N ASP A 112 37.34 24.47 -4.32
CA ASP A 112 36.71 23.17 -4.03
C ASP A 112 35.77 23.23 -2.80
N ASP A 113 35.85 24.27 -1.98
CA ASP A 113 34.99 24.45 -0.81
C ASP A 113 33.59 24.94 -1.20
N ASP A 114 32.59 24.67 -0.34
CA ASP A 114 31.19 25.04 -0.55
C ASP A 114 30.86 26.31 0.23
N LEU A 115 31.02 27.47 -0.42
CA LEU A 115 30.87 28.77 0.23
C LEU A 115 29.40 29.22 0.27
N ILE A 116 29.03 29.83 1.39
CA ILE A 116 27.78 30.59 1.53
C ILE A 116 28.11 32.06 1.25
N LEU A 117 27.55 32.62 0.18
CA LEU A 117 27.96 33.90 -0.35
C LEU A 117 26.83 34.94 -0.39
N THR A 118 27.24 36.20 -0.36
CA THR A 118 26.50 37.41 -0.77
C THR A 118 25.27 37.74 0.06
N ARG A 119 24.22 36.90 0.06
CA ARG A 119 22.99 37.07 0.84
C ARG A 119 22.53 35.73 1.38
N ILE A 120 21.88 35.75 2.55
CA ILE A 120 21.27 34.57 3.16
C ILE A 120 19.83 34.90 3.56
N LEU A 121 18.89 34.07 3.11
CA LEU A 121 17.53 34.00 3.65
C LEU A 121 17.43 32.74 4.50
N THR A 122 17.28 32.90 5.81
CA THR A 122 17.08 31.74 6.69
C THR A 122 15.63 31.28 6.64
N LEU A 123 15.41 29.96 6.73
CA LEU A 123 14.09 29.37 6.62
C LEU A 123 13.67 28.75 7.95
N GLU A 124 12.46 29.09 8.40
CA GLU A 124 11.81 28.43 9.52
C GLU A 124 10.66 27.58 9.00
N GLY A 125 10.67 26.28 9.33
CA GLY A 125 9.61 25.35 8.94
C GLY A 125 8.30 25.64 9.66
N LEU A 126 7.18 25.37 9.00
CA LEU A 126 5.84 25.65 9.50
C LEU A 126 4.94 24.40 9.62
N GLU A 127 5.43 23.22 9.21
CA GLU A 127 4.67 21.97 9.21
C GLU A 127 5.26 20.96 10.22
N ASP A 128 4.53 20.72 11.31
CA ASP A 128 4.95 19.81 12.38
C ASP A 128 5.24 18.39 11.85
N GLY A 129 6.39 17.84 12.25
CA GLY A 129 6.83 16.50 11.86
C GLY A 129 7.24 16.36 10.39
N ILE A 130 7.30 17.47 9.64
CA ILE A 130 7.80 17.51 8.27
C ILE A 130 9.07 18.35 8.21
N ASN A 131 8.97 19.61 8.65
CA ASN A 131 10.06 20.58 8.61
C ASN A 131 10.15 21.44 9.88
N ARG A 132 9.29 21.16 10.87
CA ARG A 132 9.23 21.79 12.20
C ARG A 132 9.14 20.72 13.29
N GLY A 133 9.93 20.90 14.35
CA GLY A 133 9.92 20.03 15.54
C GLY A 133 11.06 18.99 15.59
N PRO A 134 11.12 18.19 16.67
CA PRO A 134 12.29 17.38 17.00
C PRO A 134 12.74 16.46 15.86
N GLY A 135 14.04 16.53 15.52
CA GLY A 135 14.64 15.68 14.49
C GLY A 135 14.29 16.06 13.06
N CYS A 136 13.47 17.10 12.83
CA CYS A 136 13.15 17.58 11.48
C CYS A 136 13.11 19.10 11.29
N ASP A 137 13.51 19.87 12.30
CA ASP A 137 13.39 21.33 12.30
C ASP A 137 14.36 22.01 11.32
N SER A 138 13.81 22.73 10.34
CA SER A 138 14.61 23.36 9.27
C SER A 138 15.46 24.52 9.77
N LEU A 139 15.02 25.21 10.82
CA LEU A 139 15.77 26.32 11.41
C LEU A 139 16.96 25.79 12.20
N GLU A 140 16.77 24.73 12.99
CA GLU A 140 17.86 24.03 13.70
C GLU A 140 18.85 23.37 12.73
N ARG A 141 18.37 22.92 11.57
CA ARG A 141 19.18 22.33 10.49
C ARG A 141 19.90 23.35 9.62
N TYR A 142 19.77 24.65 9.90
CA TYR A 142 20.47 25.72 9.17
C TYR A 142 20.19 25.73 7.67
N VAL A 143 18.92 25.53 7.28
CA VAL A 143 18.50 25.49 5.88
C VAL A 143 18.27 26.91 5.37
N TYR A 144 18.94 27.27 4.26
CA TYR A 144 18.97 28.63 3.73
C TYR A 144 18.63 28.69 2.23
N VAL A 145 18.24 29.88 1.77
CA VAL A 145 18.45 30.32 0.38
C VAL A 145 19.66 31.25 0.35
N HIS A 146 20.69 30.94 -0.45
CA HIS A 146 21.93 31.73 -0.45
C HIS A 146 22.69 31.71 -1.78
N GLY A 147 23.62 32.65 -1.95
CA GLY A 147 24.58 32.69 -3.06
C GLY A 147 25.65 31.60 -2.93
N THR A 148 26.20 31.13 -4.04
CA THR A 148 27.23 30.06 -4.07
C THR A 148 28.40 30.40 -4.99
N ASN A 149 29.57 29.83 -4.72
CA ASN A 149 30.72 29.84 -5.64
C ASN A 149 30.62 28.79 -6.76
N HIS A 150 29.62 27.90 -6.72
CA HIS A 150 29.37 26.84 -7.71
C HIS A 150 28.19 27.20 -8.63
N GLU A 151 28.24 28.38 -9.26
CA GLU A 151 27.14 28.87 -10.12
C GLU A 151 26.95 28.02 -11.38
N ASP A 152 28.02 27.38 -11.85
CA ASP A 152 28.02 26.46 -13.00
C ASP A 152 27.20 25.18 -12.77
N ALA A 153 26.98 24.82 -11.50
CA ALA A 153 26.17 23.67 -11.11
C ALA A 153 24.67 23.99 -10.93
N LEU A 154 24.27 25.26 -11.04
CA LEU A 154 22.88 25.70 -10.88
C LEU A 154 21.95 25.04 -11.90
N GLY A 155 20.75 24.65 -11.46
CA GLY A 155 19.83 23.84 -12.26
C GLY A 155 20.02 22.33 -12.08
N THR A 156 20.94 21.88 -11.23
CA THR A 156 21.10 20.47 -10.85
C THR A 156 21.17 20.28 -9.34
N PRO A 157 20.73 19.13 -8.77
CA PRO A 157 20.77 18.90 -7.33
C PRO A 157 22.19 18.63 -6.82
N VAL A 158 22.83 19.63 -6.21
CA VAL A 158 24.24 19.56 -5.75
C VAL A 158 24.45 20.06 -4.31
N SER A 159 23.41 20.50 -3.61
CA SER A 159 23.53 21.06 -2.26
C SER A 159 23.54 20.00 -1.15
N HIS A 160 23.78 20.44 0.09
CA HIS A 160 23.69 19.62 1.31
C HIS A 160 22.47 19.96 2.18
N GLY A 161 21.40 20.48 1.57
CA GLY A 161 20.13 20.79 2.23
C GLY A 161 19.57 22.15 1.86
N CYS A 162 20.44 23.14 1.65
CA CYS A 162 20.07 24.50 1.26
C CYS A 162 19.58 24.62 -0.19
N VAL A 163 19.03 25.78 -0.53
CA VAL A 163 18.71 26.20 -1.89
C VAL A 163 19.76 27.21 -2.34
N ARG A 164 20.62 26.82 -3.27
CA ARG A 164 21.68 27.68 -3.82
C ARG A 164 21.16 28.49 -5.00
N MET A 165 21.66 29.71 -5.15
CA MET A 165 21.34 30.63 -6.24
C MET A 165 22.62 31.30 -6.73
N ALA A 166 22.59 31.87 -7.94
CA ALA A 166 23.64 32.76 -8.40
C ALA A 166 23.69 34.00 -7.48
N ASN A 167 24.88 34.57 -7.29
CA ASN A 167 25.09 35.70 -6.41
C ASN A 167 24.31 36.94 -6.86
N ALA A 168 24.21 37.17 -8.17
CA ALA A 168 23.37 38.24 -8.71
C ALA A 168 21.87 37.99 -8.46
N ASP A 169 21.42 36.75 -8.64
CA ASP A 169 20.01 36.37 -8.50
C ASP A 169 19.55 36.42 -7.04
N VAL A 170 20.38 35.97 -6.09
CA VAL A 170 20.04 36.04 -4.67
C VAL A 170 19.96 37.49 -4.17
N VAL A 171 20.73 38.42 -4.73
CA VAL A 171 20.61 39.85 -4.42
C VAL A 171 19.26 40.38 -4.92
N GLU A 172 18.89 40.09 -6.16
CA GLU A 172 17.60 40.51 -6.72
C GLU A 172 16.43 39.93 -5.91
N LEU A 173 16.51 38.65 -5.54
CA LEU A 173 15.52 38.01 -4.68
C LEU A 173 15.45 38.69 -3.31
N PHE A 174 16.59 38.93 -2.67
CA PHE A 174 16.71 39.51 -1.34
C PHE A 174 16.06 40.90 -1.24
N ASP A 175 16.14 41.70 -2.30
CA ASP A 175 15.54 43.04 -2.37
C ASP A 175 14.01 43.00 -2.59
N ARG A 176 13.48 41.87 -3.05
CA ARG A 176 12.05 41.71 -3.38
C ARG A 176 11.22 41.02 -2.30
N VAL A 177 11.88 40.30 -1.41
CA VAL A 177 11.25 39.54 -0.32
C VAL A 177 11.44 40.21 1.03
N SER A 178 10.56 39.92 1.97
CA SER A 178 10.62 40.41 3.35
C SER A 178 10.63 39.26 4.35
N GLU A 179 11.14 39.52 5.55
CA GLU A 179 10.96 38.58 6.66
C GLU A 179 9.47 38.33 6.89
N GLY A 180 9.10 37.07 7.10
CA GLY A 180 7.72 36.61 7.20
C GLY A 180 7.08 36.18 5.89
N ASP A 181 7.67 36.48 4.73
CA ASP A 181 7.14 36.00 3.45
C ASP A 181 7.09 34.45 3.44
N PRO A 182 5.95 33.83 3.05
CA PRO A 182 5.85 32.39 2.96
C PRO A 182 6.74 31.83 1.84
N LEU A 183 7.32 30.67 2.08
CA LEU A 183 8.05 29.90 1.08
C LEU A 183 7.59 28.45 1.13
N VAL A 184 7.25 27.85 0.00
CA VAL A 184 6.99 26.42 -0.07
C VAL A 184 8.09 25.72 -0.86
N ILE A 185 8.67 24.67 -0.29
CA ILE A 185 9.55 23.75 -1.01
C ILE A 185 8.69 22.58 -1.47
N VAL A 186 8.39 22.58 -2.76
CA VAL A 186 7.66 21.50 -3.40
C VAL A 186 8.68 20.40 -3.68
N ALA A 187 8.57 19.31 -2.90
CA ALA A 187 9.26 18.07 -3.22
C ALA A 187 8.97 17.73 -4.70
N PRO A 188 9.87 17.00 -5.40
CA PRO A 188 9.44 16.35 -6.61
C PRO A 188 8.15 15.62 -6.24
N GLY A 189 7.05 15.97 -6.91
CA GLY A 189 5.97 15.01 -6.95
C GLY A 189 6.57 13.70 -7.43
N PRO A 190 5.96 12.53 -7.17
CA PRO A 190 6.17 11.44 -8.12
C PRO A 190 5.94 12.08 -9.49
N GLY A 191 7.01 12.27 -10.28
CA GLY A 191 6.96 13.17 -11.45
C GLY A 191 5.71 12.82 -12.20
N ALA A 192 4.80 13.80 -12.37
CA ALA A 192 3.36 13.55 -12.51
C ALA A 192 3.13 12.24 -13.23
N MET A 193 2.71 11.20 -12.48
CA MET A 193 2.77 9.81 -12.95
C MET A 193 2.26 9.81 -14.40
N PRO A 194 3.10 9.40 -15.38
CA PRO A 194 2.70 9.45 -16.77
C PRO A 194 1.35 8.76 -16.91
N ASN A 195 0.48 9.22 -17.82
CA ASN A 195 -0.84 8.61 -17.94
C ASN A 195 -0.66 7.10 -18.18
N PRO A 196 -1.11 6.20 -17.27
CA PRO A 196 -0.90 4.77 -17.41
C PRO A 196 -1.63 4.16 -18.61
N ARG A 197 -2.56 4.91 -19.22
CA ARG A 197 -3.27 4.56 -20.46
C ARG A 197 -2.60 5.06 -21.73
N SER A 198 -1.50 5.82 -21.63
CA SER A 198 -0.74 6.23 -22.82
C SER A 198 0.02 5.05 -23.44
N ASP A 199 0.58 5.26 -24.64
CA ASP A 199 1.46 4.27 -25.30
C ASP A 199 2.80 4.07 -24.56
N ALA A 200 3.00 4.75 -23.44
CA ALA A 200 4.20 4.66 -22.62
C ALA A 200 4.20 3.37 -21.78
N ARG A 201 5.33 2.65 -21.77
CA ARG A 201 5.45 1.41 -21.01
C ARG A 201 5.76 1.67 -19.55
N PHE A 202 5.02 1.03 -18.65
CA PHE A 202 5.31 0.98 -17.22
C PHE A 202 5.99 -0.34 -16.87
N HIS A 203 7.11 -0.27 -16.15
CA HIS A 203 7.84 -1.46 -15.72
C HIS A 203 7.60 -1.75 -14.24
N TYR A 204 7.04 -2.91 -13.92
CA TYR A 204 6.75 -3.35 -12.56
C TYR A 204 7.90 -4.20 -12.01
N ALA A 205 8.74 -3.62 -11.16
CA ALA A 205 9.80 -4.37 -10.48
C ALA A 205 9.18 -5.21 -9.34
N GLY A 206 9.49 -6.50 -9.28
CA GLY A 206 8.83 -7.45 -8.37
C GLY A 206 7.39 -7.78 -8.80
N VAL A 207 7.15 -7.92 -10.11
CA VAL A 207 5.82 -8.15 -10.70
C VAL A 207 5.16 -9.44 -10.20
N GLY A 208 5.92 -10.38 -9.62
CA GLY A 208 5.37 -11.62 -9.07
C GLY A 208 4.64 -11.45 -7.73
N GLY A 209 4.74 -10.29 -7.07
CA GLY A 209 3.98 -10.02 -5.83
C GLY A 209 2.51 -9.77 -6.10
N SER A 210 1.60 -10.20 -5.20
CA SER A 210 0.14 -10.15 -5.42
C SER A 210 -0.39 -8.76 -5.77
N GLY A 211 0.10 -7.71 -5.11
CA GLY A 211 -0.29 -6.34 -5.42
C GLY A 211 0.35 -5.79 -6.71
N MET A 212 1.54 -6.26 -7.08
CA MET A 212 2.25 -5.81 -8.28
C MET A 212 1.70 -6.49 -9.54
N SER A 213 1.47 -7.80 -9.50
CA SER A 213 0.86 -8.53 -10.61
C SER A 213 -0.57 -8.04 -10.88
N ALA A 214 -1.34 -7.70 -9.85
CA ALA A 214 -2.69 -7.16 -10.05
C ALA A 214 -2.67 -5.84 -10.83
N LEU A 215 -1.76 -4.92 -10.48
CA LEU A 215 -1.64 -3.63 -11.17
C LEU A 215 -1.13 -3.78 -12.60
N ALA A 216 -0.13 -4.65 -12.84
CA ALA A 216 0.39 -4.91 -14.18
C ALA A 216 -0.68 -5.52 -15.11
N GLN A 217 -1.44 -6.49 -14.61
CA GLN A 217 -2.56 -7.09 -15.34
C GLN A 217 -3.65 -6.05 -15.62
N PHE A 218 -4.03 -5.26 -14.61
CA PHE A 218 -5.08 -4.26 -14.77
C PHE A 218 -4.71 -3.20 -15.80
N GLN A 219 -3.45 -2.74 -15.80
CA GLN A 219 -2.96 -1.80 -16.81
C GLN A 219 -3.02 -2.41 -18.22
N ALA A 220 -2.55 -3.65 -18.39
CA ALA A 220 -2.60 -4.33 -19.68
C ALA A 220 -4.04 -4.51 -20.19
N MET A 221 -4.97 -4.92 -19.32
CA MET A 221 -6.39 -5.07 -19.67
C MET A 221 -7.07 -3.72 -20.00
N ARG A 222 -6.58 -2.60 -19.46
CA ARG A 222 -7.03 -1.23 -19.80
C ARG A 222 -6.39 -0.68 -21.08
N GLY A 223 -5.62 -1.49 -21.80
CA GLY A 223 -4.94 -1.11 -23.05
C GLY A 223 -3.60 -0.40 -22.85
N GLY A 224 -3.14 -0.24 -21.61
CA GLY A 224 -1.80 0.30 -21.33
C GLY A 224 -0.70 -0.73 -21.57
N ARG A 225 0.54 -0.28 -21.69
CA ARG A 225 1.70 -1.16 -21.92
C ARG A 225 2.40 -1.46 -20.59
N ALA A 226 2.38 -2.72 -20.17
CA ALA A 226 3.04 -3.17 -18.95
C ALA A 226 4.21 -4.12 -19.25
N SER A 227 5.29 -3.99 -18.49
CA SER A 227 6.33 -5.00 -18.36
C SER A 227 6.63 -5.28 -16.89
N GLY A 228 7.38 -6.34 -16.59
CA GLY A 228 7.78 -6.60 -15.21
C GLY A 228 9.01 -7.48 -15.08
N SER A 229 9.60 -7.46 -13.89
CA SER A 229 10.74 -8.29 -13.49
C SER A 229 10.44 -8.95 -12.15
N ASP A 230 10.94 -10.16 -11.90
CA ASP A 230 10.80 -10.81 -10.58
C ASP A 230 11.88 -11.87 -10.39
N ARG A 231 12.64 -11.79 -9.30
CA ARG A 231 13.69 -12.78 -8.97
C ARG A 231 13.17 -14.22 -8.87
N GLY A 232 11.91 -14.43 -8.50
CA GLY A 232 11.30 -15.75 -8.45
C GLY A 232 11.14 -16.31 -9.86
N PHE A 233 10.70 -15.49 -10.81
CA PHE A 233 10.60 -15.89 -12.21
C PHE A 233 11.96 -16.18 -12.83
N ASP A 234 13.00 -15.44 -12.45
CA ASP A 234 14.37 -15.68 -12.88
C ASP A 234 14.91 -17.04 -12.39
N ARG A 235 14.46 -17.49 -11.21
CA ARG A 235 14.76 -18.83 -10.67
C ARG A 235 13.85 -19.93 -11.18
N GLY A 236 12.91 -19.62 -12.09
CA GLY A 236 11.93 -20.58 -12.60
C GLY A 236 10.79 -20.91 -11.63
N GLU A 237 10.61 -20.12 -10.57
CA GLU A 237 9.47 -20.26 -9.65
C GLU A 237 8.18 -19.78 -10.33
N ARG A 238 7.04 -20.42 -10.01
CA ARG A 238 5.70 -20.01 -10.45
C ARG A 238 5.56 -19.85 -11.99
N PRO A 239 5.90 -20.88 -12.79
CA PRO A 239 5.85 -20.80 -14.25
C PRO A 239 4.46 -20.46 -14.81
N GLU A 240 3.38 -20.94 -14.18
CA GLU A 240 2.01 -20.61 -14.62
C GLU A 240 1.68 -19.13 -14.44
N ALA A 241 2.08 -18.53 -13.31
CA ALA A 241 1.86 -17.11 -13.04
C ALA A 241 2.60 -16.22 -14.07
N ARG A 242 3.81 -16.63 -14.45
CA ARG A 242 4.57 -16.04 -15.55
C ARG A 242 3.82 -16.15 -16.88
N ALA A 243 3.36 -17.34 -17.25
CA ALA A 243 2.61 -17.57 -18.49
C ALA A 243 1.29 -16.78 -18.54
N GLN A 244 0.60 -16.63 -17.40
CA GLN A 244 -0.61 -15.81 -17.29
C GLN A 244 -0.35 -14.34 -17.61
N LEU A 245 0.73 -13.75 -17.09
CA LEU A 245 1.12 -12.37 -17.40
C LEU A 245 1.47 -12.20 -18.89
N GLU A 246 2.26 -13.11 -19.44
CA GLU A 246 2.67 -13.08 -20.85
C GLU A 246 1.45 -13.20 -21.80
N ARG A 247 0.45 -14.04 -21.47
CA ARG A 247 -0.82 -14.14 -22.23
C ARG A 247 -1.62 -12.84 -22.25
N LEU A 248 -1.48 -12.00 -21.22
CA LEU A 248 -2.10 -10.68 -21.15
C LEU A 248 -1.28 -9.58 -21.83
N GLY A 249 -0.16 -9.93 -22.47
CA GLY A 249 0.73 -8.97 -23.14
C GLY A 249 1.70 -8.25 -22.21
N VAL A 250 1.82 -8.68 -20.94
CA VAL A 250 2.82 -8.15 -20.03
C VAL A 250 4.19 -8.71 -20.41
N THR A 251 5.11 -7.85 -20.84
CA THR A 251 6.46 -8.29 -21.23
C THR A 251 7.32 -8.56 -19.98
N LEU A 252 7.86 -9.76 -19.83
CA LEU A 252 8.70 -10.11 -18.68
C LEU A 252 10.19 -10.05 -19.01
N PHE A 253 10.94 -9.37 -18.14
CA PHE A 253 12.39 -9.23 -18.19
C PHE A 253 13.04 -9.91 -17.00
N ALA A 254 14.32 -10.28 -17.15
CA ALA A 254 15.14 -10.61 -16.00
C ALA A 254 15.26 -9.38 -15.08
N GLN A 255 15.39 -9.59 -13.77
CA GLN A 255 15.54 -8.51 -12.78
C GLN A 255 16.97 -7.96 -12.75
N ASP A 256 17.43 -7.46 -13.90
CA ASP A 256 18.79 -6.96 -14.13
C ASP A 256 18.84 -5.55 -14.72
N GLY A 257 17.71 -4.82 -14.67
CA GLY A 257 17.60 -3.43 -15.12
C GLY A 257 17.10 -3.28 -16.55
N ARG A 258 17.14 -4.33 -17.38
CA ARG A 258 16.74 -4.26 -18.80
C ARG A 258 15.29 -3.80 -18.99
N GLY A 259 14.40 -4.15 -18.06
CA GLY A 259 13.00 -3.75 -18.13
C GLY A 259 12.74 -2.25 -17.98
N ALA A 260 13.68 -1.54 -17.33
CA ALA A 260 13.65 -0.09 -17.17
C ALA A 260 14.36 0.67 -18.32
N GLU A 261 14.84 -0.02 -19.35
CA GLU A 261 15.45 0.59 -20.54
C GLU A 261 14.41 0.94 -21.63
N GLY A 262 14.88 1.53 -22.74
CA GLY A 262 14.08 1.79 -23.94
C GLY A 262 12.93 2.77 -23.72
N ASP A 263 11.73 2.42 -24.17
CA ASP A 263 10.49 3.19 -24.05
C ASP A 263 9.78 3.05 -22.68
N CYS A 264 10.49 2.55 -21.65
CA CYS A 264 10.00 2.63 -20.27
C CYS A 264 9.85 4.09 -19.84
N ALA A 265 8.67 4.46 -19.35
CA ALA A 265 8.34 5.81 -18.91
C ALA A 265 8.21 5.96 -17.39
N ALA A 266 8.06 4.85 -16.66
CA ALA A 266 8.08 4.83 -15.21
C ALA A 266 8.36 3.42 -14.69
N VAL A 267 8.99 3.33 -13.53
CA VAL A 267 9.19 2.07 -12.82
C VAL A 267 8.29 2.03 -11.60
N VAL A 268 7.38 1.05 -11.57
CA VAL A 268 6.49 0.81 -10.44
C VAL A 268 7.18 -0.14 -9.47
N VAL A 269 7.23 0.24 -8.19
CA VAL A 269 7.92 -0.50 -7.13
C VAL A 269 6.99 -0.73 -5.95
N SER A 270 7.25 -1.76 -5.14
CA SER A 270 6.58 -1.96 -3.85
C SER A 270 7.58 -1.91 -2.71
N THR A 271 7.09 -1.78 -1.47
CA THR A 271 7.92 -1.84 -0.25
C THR A 271 8.72 -3.14 -0.12
N ALA A 272 8.32 -4.21 -0.80
CA ALA A 272 9.03 -5.49 -0.78
C ALA A 272 10.24 -5.55 -1.74
N VAL A 273 10.40 -4.56 -2.62
CA VAL A 273 11.51 -4.51 -3.59
C VAL A 273 12.60 -3.61 -3.01
N GLU A 274 13.77 -4.18 -2.78
CA GLU A 274 14.90 -3.49 -2.20
C GLU A 274 15.57 -2.55 -3.23
N GLU A 275 16.04 -1.38 -2.78
CA GLU A 275 16.65 -0.36 -3.67
C GLU A 275 17.92 -0.84 -4.41
N GLN A 276 18.52 -1.94 -3.95
CA GLN A 276 19.68 -2.57 -4.60
C GLN A 276 19.29 -3.35 -5.87
N VAL A 277 17.99 -3.56 -6.13
CA VAL A 277 17.52 -4.20 -7.36
C VAL A 277 17.96 -3.35 -8.56
N PRO A 278 18.59 -3.94 -9.61
CA PRO A 278 19.14 -3.19 -10.74
C PRO A 278 18.15 -2.24 -11.46
N ASP A 279 16.85 -2.55 -11.42
CA ASP A 279 15.79 -1.69 -11.98
C ASP A 279 15.80 -0.27 -11.39
N PHE A 280 16.12 -0.11 -10.09
CA PHE A 280 16.27 1.20 -9.45
C PHE A 280 17.44 1.99 -10.00
N ALA A 281 18.59 1.33 -10.18
CA ALA A 281 19.80 1.97 -10.69
C ALA A 281 19.59 2.50 -12.11
N VAL A 282 18.89 1.72 -12.96
CA VAL A 282 18.51 2.14 -14.31
C VAL A 282 17.50 3.29 -14.27
N ALA A 283 16.45 3.18 -13.45
CA ALA A 283 15.46 4.24 -13.30
C ALA A 283 16.11 5.57 -12.90
N LYS A 284 16.99 5.55 -11.90
CA LYS A 284 17.74 6.72 -11.44
C LYS A 284 18.65 7.29 -12.53
N ARG A 285 19.42 6.44 -13.21
CA ARG A 285 20.32 6.86 -14.31
C ARG A 285 19.56 7.51 -15.47
N ARG A 286 18.33 7.04 -15.74
CA ARG A 286 17.49 7.53 -16.84
C ARG A 286 16.53 8.65 -16.44
N GLY A 287 16.50 9.05 -15.16
CA GLY A 287 15.53 10.01 -14.64
C GLY A 287 14.08 9.53 -14.74
N LEU A 288 13.83 8.22 -14.73
CA LEU A 288 12.47 7.67 -14.77
C LEU A 288 11.78 7.88 -13.41
N PRO A 289 10.50 8.31 -13.39
CA PRO A 289 9.69 8.32 -12.17
C PRO A 289 9.64 6.94 -11.52
N LEU A 290 9.96 6.90 -10.22
CA LEU A 290 9.67 5.77 -9.36
C LEU A 290 8.27 5.95 -8.80
N VAL A 291 7.35 5.08 -9.20
CA VAL A 291 5.95 5.11 -8.77
C VAL A 291 5.74 4.04 -7.72
N HIS A 292 5.32 4.41 -6.51
CA HIS A 292 5.02 3.38 -5.52
C HIS A 292 3.72 2.64 -5.89
N ARG A 293 3.64 1.34 -5.59
CA ARG A 293 2.46 0.48 -5.81
C ARG A 293 1.16 1.15 -5.34
N SER A 294 1.19 1.75 -4.16
CA SER A 294 0.01 2.43 -3.60
C SER A 294 -0.37 3.73 -4.33
N GLU A 295 0.57 4.39 -4.99
CA GLU A 295 0.31 5.57 -5.81
C GLU A 295 -0.38 5.18 -7.11
N MET A 296 0.10 4.10 -7.75
CA MET A 296 -0.53 3.51 -8.91
C MET A 296 -1.96 3.02 -8.58
N LEU A 297 -2.17 2.33 -7.45
CA LEU A 297 -3.51 1.95 -7.02
C LEU A 297 -4.40 3.16 -6.73
N ALA A 298 -3.87 4.19 -6.05
CA ALA A 298 -4.62 5.41 -5.76
C ALA A 298 -5.08 6.13 -7.03
N HIS A 299 -4.28 6.11 -8.10
CA HIS A 299 -4.67 6.62 -9.40
C HIS A 299 -5.91 5.90 -9.94
N TRP A 300 -5.89 4.56 -10.01
CA TRP A 300 -7.03 3.78 -10.52
C TRP A 300 -8.30 3.96 -9.67
N VAL A 301 -8.14 4.06 -8.34
CA VAL A 301 -9.22 4.35 -7.40
C VAL A 301 -9.83 5.73 -7.62
N ALA A 302 -9.02 6.75 -7.89
CA ALA A 302 -9.52 8.10 -8.15
C ALA A 302 -10.17 8.22 -9.54
N GLU A 303 -9.59 7.54 -10.54
CA GLU A 303 -10.03 7.62 -11.94
C GLU A 303 -11.35 6.88 -12.21
N THR A 304 -11.62 5.80 -11.47
CA THR A 304 -12.82 4.98 -11.66
C THR A 304 -13.85 5.28 -10.57
N ARG A 305 -15.14 5.03 -10.84
CA ARG A 305 -16.13 4.94 -9.76
C ARG A 305 -15.83 3.68 -8.96
N SER A 306 -15.19 3.83 -7.80
CA SER A 306 -14.57 2.70 -7.09
C SER A 306 -15.16 2.41 -5.71
N VAL A 307 -15.09 1.15 -5.28
CA VAL A 307 -15.35 0.67 -3.92
C VAL A 307 -14.02 0.29 -3.27
N ALA A 308 -13.62 0.97 -2.20
CA ALA A 308 -12.41 0.65 -1.44
C ALA A 308 -12.77 -0.09 -0.14
N VAL A 309 -12.43 -1.38 -0.08
CA VAL A 309 -12.76 -2.26 1.04
C VAL A 309 -11.61 -2.32 2.03
N SER A 310 -11.81 -1.78 3.25
CA SER A 310 -10.81 -1.78 4.32
C SER A 310 -11.31 -2.41 5.61
N GLY A 311 -10.42 -2.84 6.50
CA GLY A 311 -10.74 -3.53 7.75
C GLY A 311 -9.71 -4.60 8.12
N THR A 312 -9.60 -4.97 9.39
CA THR A 312 -8.56 -5.92 9.83
C THR A 312 -8.73 -7.31 9.21
N SER A 313 -9.98 -7.77 9.04
CA SER A 313 -10.32 -9.08 8.48
C SER A 313 -11.45 -9.00 7.46
N GLY A 314 -11.53 -9.99 6.55
CA GLY A 314 -12.62 -10.13 5.58
C GLY A 314 -12.45 -9.37 4.27
N LYS A 315 -11.46 -8.47 4.14
CA LYS A 315 -11.26 -7.60 2.96
C LYS A 315 -11.34 -8.35 1.62
N SER A 316 -10.44 -9.31 1.39
CA SER A 316 -10.39 -10.05 0.12
C SER A 316 -11.70 -10.79 -0.19
N THR A 317 -12.36 -11.34 0.85
CA THR A 317 -13.66 -12.04 0.70
C THR A 317 -14.78 -11.08 0.32
N VAL A 318 -14.86 -9.92 0.97
CA VAL A 318 -15.87 -8.88 0.64
C VAL A 318 -15.62 -8.32 -0.76
N VAL A 319 -14.36 -8.09 -1.15
CA VAL A 319 -14.02 -7.68 -2.52
C VAL A 319 -14.50 -8.70 -3.54
N ALA A 320 -14.23 -10.00 -3.29
CA ALA A 320 -14.66 -11.08 -4.17
C ALA A 320 -16.18 -11.21 -4.26
N MET A 321 -16.88 -11.21 -3.12
CA MET A 321 -18.34 -11.25 -3.07
C MET A 321 -18.97 -10.05 -3.78
N THR A 322 -18.42 -8.85 -3.58
CA THR A 322 -18.91 -7.63 -4.25
C THR A 322 -18.67 -7.72 -5.77
N PHE A 323 -17.49 -8.16 -6.20
CA PHE A 323 -17.19 -8.35 -7.61
C PHE A 323 -18.09 -9.38 -8.28
N GLU A 324 -18.24 -10.58 -7.70
CA GLU A 324 -19.08 -11.65 -8.26
C GLU A 324 -20.58 -11.25 -8.25
N ALA A 325 -21.04 -10.56 -7.20
CA ALA A 325 -22.40 -10.02 -7.14
C ALA A 325 -22.67 -9.01 -8.26
N LEU A 326 -21.80 -8.03 -8.44
CA LEU A 326 -21.90 -7.02 -9.49
C LEU A 326 -21.80 -7.65 -10.89
N ARG A 327 -20.86 -8.57 -11.09
CA ARG A 327 -20.67 -9.25 -12.38
C ARG A 327 -21.88 -10.10 -12.74
N GLY A 328 -22.40 -10.88 -11.79
CA GLY A 328 -23.60 -11.68 -11.98
C GLY A 328 -24.87 -10.85 -12.15
N ALA A 329 -24.91 -9.63 -11.60
CA ALA A 329 -25.96 -8.67 -11.87
C ALA A 329 -25.86 -8.02 -13.26
N GLY A 330 -24.73 -8.16 -13.97
CA GLY A 330 -24.51 -7.56 -15.30
C GLY A 330 -23.92 -6.15 -15.27
N GLU A 331 -23.30 -5.74 -14.16
CA GLU A 331 -22.69 -4.40 -13.98
C GLU A 331 -21.28 -4.30 -14.58
N ASP A 332 -20.75 -5.40 -15.17
CA ASP A 332 -19.40 -5.50 -15.74
C ASP A 332 -18.28 -4.86 -14.88
N PRO A 333 -18.16 -5.23 -13.58
CA PRO A 333 -17.25 -4.56 -12.66
C PRO A 333 -15.78 -4.82 -13.00
N SER A 334 -14.92 -3.98 -12.45
CA SER A 334 -13.48 -4.16 -12.39
C SER A 334 -13.05 -4.62 -10.99
N VAL A 335 -11.91 -5.30 -10.84
CA VAL A 335 -11.34 -5.64 -9.54
C VAL A 335 -9.81 -5.53 -9.52
N ILE A 336 -9.25 -5.06 -8.41
CA ILE A 336 -7.82 -5.15 -8.06
C ILE A 336 -7.73 -5.60 -6.60
N THR A 337 -7.14 -6.76 -6.33
CA THR A 337 -7.17 -7.36 -4.98
C THR A 337 -5.88 -8.09 -4.63
N GLY A 338 -5.65 -8.32 -3.33
CA GLY A 338 -4.54 -9.13 -2.85
C GLY A 338 -4.84 -10.64 -2.85
N GLY A 339 -6.12 -11.01 -2.77
CA GLY A 339 -6.58 -12.40 -2.80
C GLY A 339 -7.01 -12.86 -4.20
N GLU A 340 -6.66 -14.07 -4.59
CA GLU A 340 -6.97 -14.60 -5.91
C GLU A 340 -8.43 -15.11 -5.95
N LEU A 341 -9.28 -14.49 -6.76
CA LEU A 341 -10.68 -14.90 -6.93
C LEU A 341 -10.75 -16.22 -7.71
N SER A 342 -11.39 -17.22 -7.12
CA SER A 342 -11.53 -18.54 -7.74
C SER A 342 -12.38 -18.49 -9.03
N ALA A 343 -13.31 -17.53 -9.15
CA ALA A 343 -14.06 -17.30 -10.38
C ALA A 343 -13.15 -16.91 -11.56
N LEU A 344 -12.20 -16.01 -11.35
CA LEU A 344 -11.27 -15.57 -12.39
C LEU A 344 -10.18 -16.63 -12.68
N GLN A 345 -9.75 -17.38 -11.66
CA GLN A 345 -8.85 -18.52 -11.87
C GLN A 345 -9.46 -19.60 -12.77
N ALA A 346 -10.78 -19.83 -12.65
CA ALA A 346 -11.49 -20.76 -13.54
C ALA A 346 -11.51 -20.30 -15.01
N GLU A 347 -11.25 -19.01 -15.27
CA GLU A 347 -11.11 -18.43 -16.62
C GLU A 347 -9.65 -18.42 -17.10
N GLY A 348 -8.73 -19.03 -16.35
CA GLY A 348 -7.30 -19.11 -16.69
C GLY A 348 -6.48 -17.88 -16.32
N LEU A 349 -7.08 -16.91 -15.61
CA LEU A 349 -6.39 -15.73 -15.10
C LEU A 349 -5.69 -16.02 -13.76
N TRP A 350 -4.78 -15.14 -13.33
CA TRP A 350 -4.17 -15.24 -12.00
C TRP A 350 -5.25 -15.14 -10.91
N GLY A 351 -6.22 -14.26 -11.12
CA GLY A 351 -7.41 -14.11 -10.28
C GLY A 351 -7.41 -12.90 -9.37
N ASN A 352 -6.38 -12.06 -9.41
CA ASN A 352 -6.25 -10.86 -8.57
C ASN A 352 -6.53 -9.54 -9.30
N ALA A 353 -6.84 -9.58 -10.60
CA ALA A 353 -7.26 -8.42 -11.37
C ALA A 353 -8.24 -8.79 -12.50
N TRP A 354 -9.19 -7.88 -12.77
CA TRP A 354 -10.05 -7.89 -13.95
C TRP A 354 -10.46 -6.46 -14.30
N SER A 355 -10.60 -6.14 -15.58
CA SER A 355 -11.05 -4.83 -16.05
C SER A 355 -12.31 -4.95 -16.90
N GLY A 356 -13.44 -4.54 -16.34
CA GLY A 356 -14.71 -4.31 -17.05
C GLY A 356 -15.03 -2.81 -17.20
N ALA A 357 -16.15 -2.49 -17.84
CA ALA A 357 -16.63 -1.12 -18.07
C ALA A 357 -17.26 -0.46 -16.81
N GLY A 358 -17.64 -1.26 -15.82
CA GLY A 358 -18.31 -0.84 -14.60
C GLY A 358 -17.38 -0.41 -13.46
N PRO A 359 -17.91 -0.38 -12.22
CA PRO A 359 -17.19 0.13 -11.06
C PRO A 359 -15.99 -0.74 -10.68
N LEU A 360 -14.96 -0.12 -10.11
CA LEU A 360 -13.75 -0.82 -9.65
C LEU A 360 -13.86 -1.19 -8.16
N VAL A 361 -13.79 -2.46 -7.82
CA VAL A 361 -13.71 -2.93 -6.43
C VAL A 361 -12.25 -3.17 -6.07
N VAL A 362 -11.75 -2.55 -5.00
CA VAL A 362 -10.36 -2.72 -4.56
C VAL A 362 -10.25 -3.19 -3.11
N GLU A 363 -9.26 -4.05 -2.86
CA GLU A 363 -8.79 -4.31 -1.51
C GLU A 363 -7.90 -3.15 -1.05
N ALA A 364 -8.30 -2.47 0.03
CA ALA A 364 -7.64 -1.29 0.57
C ALA A 364 -7.01 -1.61 1.93
N ASP A 365 -5.73 -1.99 1.91
CA ASP A 365 -4.98 -2.41 3.08
C ASP A 365 -4.47 -1.22 3.92
N GLU A 366 -4.68 -1.31 5.23
CA GLU A 366 -4.23 -0.35 6.24
C GLU A 366 -2.76 -0.53 6.64
N SER A 367 -2.16 -1.70 6.37
CA SER A 367 -0.86 -2.10 6.91
C SER A 367 0.30 -1.19 6.48
N ASP A 368 0.33 -0.73 5.23
CA ASP A 368 1.38 0.14 4.67
C ASP A 368 1.03 1.64 4.74
N GLY A 369 -0.13 1.99 5.34
CA GLY A 369 -0.59 3.37 5.48
C GLY A 369 -1.07 4.00 4.17
N SER A 370 -1.18 3.24 3.09
CA SER A 370 -1.64 3.73 1.78
C SER A 370 -3.10 4.20 1.77
N LEU A 371 -3.91 3.72 2.71
CA LEU A 371 -5.34 4.00 2.78
C LEU A 371 -5.68 5.50 2.71
N VAL A 372 -4.83 6.33 3.31
CA VAL A 372 -5.02 7.79 3.34
C VAL A 372 -4.87 8.46 1.98
N ARG A 373 -4.39 7.74 0.94
CA ARG A 373 -4.22 8.27 -0.42
C ARG A 373 -5.47 8.12 -1.27
N TYR A 374 -6.36 7.20 -0.92
CA TYR A 374 -7.49 6.80 -1.74
C TYR A 374 -8.64 7.82 -1.70
N GLN A 375 -9.29 8.01 -2.85
CA GLN A 375 -10.47 8.87 -3.02
C GLN A 375 -11.59 8.07 -3.70
N PRO A 376 -12.16 7.05 -3.03
CA PRO A 376 -13.13 6.17 -3.66
C PRO A 376 -14.50 6.83 -3.82
N ALA A 377 -15.34 6.28 -4.68
CA ALA A 377 -16.77 6.59 -4.67
C ALA A 377 -17.41 6.06 -3.39
N ILE A 378 -17.16 4.79 -3.08
CA ILE A 378 -17.62 4.11 -1.87
C ILE A 378 -16.41 3.68 -1.03
N GLY A 379 -16.27 4.22 0.18
CA GLY A 379 -15.26 3.79 1.14
C GLY A 379 -15.89 2.85 2.17
N MET A 380 -15.17 1.81 2.58
CA MET A 380 -15.68 0.84 3.56
C MET A 380 -14.72 0.59 4.71
N ALA A 381 -15.26 0.44 5.92
CA ALA A 381 -14.57 -0.09 7.08
C ALA A 381 -15.35 -1.29 7.64
N LEU A 382 -14.78 -2.50 7.53
CA LEU A 382 -15.45 -3.75 7.90
C LEU A 382 -15.46 -3.98 9.41
N ASN A 383 -14.28 -4.00 10.01
CA ASN A 383 -14.03 -4.28 11.43
C ASN A 383 -12.67 -3.68 11.82
N LEU A 384 -12.42 -3.56 13.13
CA LEU A 384 -11.17 -3.05 13.66
C LEU A 384 -10.73 -3.85 14.88
N SER A 385 -9.69 -4.64 14.70
CA SER A 385 -8.96 -5.30 15.78
C SER A 385 -7.45 -5.03 15.67
N ARG A 386 -6.75 -5.11 16.80
CA ARG A 386 -5.30 -5.00 16.87
C ARG A 386 -4.61 -6.03 15.96
N ASP A 387 -3.76 -5.55 15.06
CA ASP A 387 -2.88 -6.37 14.22
C ASP A 387 -1.49 -5.72 14.15
N HIS A 388 -1.03 -5.29 12.98
CA HIS A 388 0.29 -4.69 12.76
C HIS A 388 0.42 -3.21 13.21
N LYS A 389 -0.68 -2.54 13.58
CA LYS A 389 -0.73 -1.14 14.06
C LYS A 389 -1.67 -1.04 15.27
N THR A 390 -1.54 0.04 16.04
CA THR A 390 -2.48 0.31 17.14
C THR A 390 -3.87 0.63 16.58
N GLU A 391 -4.91 0.31 17.34
CA GLU A 391 -6.30 0.55 16.89
C GLU A 391 -6.58 2.03 16.62
N SER A 392 -5.98 2.94 17.39
CA SER A 392 -6.13 4.40 17.21
C SER A 392 -5.53 4.89 15.89
N GLU A 393 -4.37 4.35 15.48
CA GLU A 393 -3.75 4.68 14.19
C GLU A 393 -4.63 4.23 13.02
N VAL A 394 -5.15 3.00 13.08
CA VAL A 394 -6.02 2.47 12.03
C VAL A 394 -7.35 3.21 11.99
N ALA A 395 -7.93 3.54 13.15
CA ALA A 395 -9.13 4.37 13.22
C ALA A 395 -8.93 5.76 12.58
N ALA A 396 -7.77 6.39 12.77
CA ALA A 396 -7.44 7.66 12.12
C ALA A 396 -7.32 7.52 10.58
N MET A 397 -6.79 6.39 10.10
CA MET A 397 -6.76 6.08 8.66
C MET A 397 -8.17 5.90 8.10
N PHE A 398 -9.06 5.19 8.81
CA PHE A 398 -10.46 5.02 8.41
C PHE A 398 -11.22 6.35 8.42
N ALA A 399 -10.98 7.22 9.40
CA ALA A 399 -11.55 8.56 9.42
C ALA A 399 -11.09 9.40 8.20
N THR A 400 -9.83 9.27 7.81
CA THR A 400 -9.29 9.91 6.60
C THR A 400 -9.93 9.35 5.34
N LEU A 401 -10.08 8.03 5.22
CA LEU A 401 -10.78 7.39 4.10
C LEU A 401 -12.23 7.87 4.00
N ARG A 402 -12.94 7.92 5.13
CA ARG A 402 -14.31 8.45 5.20
C ARG A 402 -14.37 9.89 4.69
N GLY A 403 -13.48 10.76 5.14
CA GLY A 403 -13.42 12.15 4.69
C GLY A 403 -13.07 12.33 3.19
N ARG A 404 -12.47 11.31 2.57
CA ARG A 404 -12.12 11.29 1.13
C ARG A 404 -13.09 10.49 0.26
N THR A 405 -14.11 9.89 0.86
CA THR A 405 -15.13 9.12 0.14
C THR A 405 -16.10 10.08 -0.53
N ARG A 406 -16.31 9.90 -1.84
CA ARG A 406 -17.04 10.88 -2.67
C ARG A 406 -18.57 10.72 -2.62
N GLU A 407 -19.08 9.50 -2.46
CA GLU A 407 -20.53 9.23 -2.54
C GLU A 407 -21.10 8.71 -1.22
N ARG A 408 -20.67 7.52 -0.75
CA ARG A 408 -21.21 6.91 0.47
C ARG A 408 -20.15 6.12 1.22
N PHE A 409 -20.09 6.31 2.53
CA PHE A 409 -19.27 5.48 3.41
C PHE A 409 -20.09 4.30 3.96
N VAL A 410 -19.53 3.09 3.94
CA VAL A 410 -20.14 1.87 4.47
C VAL A 410 -19.36 1.40 5.68
N CYS A 411 -20.05 1.02 6.76
CA CYS A 411 -19.40 0.73 8.03
C CYS A 411 -20.03 -0.49 8.72
N GLY A 412 -19.21 -1.37 9.28
CA GLY A 412 -19.68 -2.50 10.08
C GLY A 412 -20.14 -2.11 11.48
N GLU A 413 -20.78 -3.05 12.17
CA GLU A 413 -21.27 -2.90 13.55
C GLU A 413 -20.23 -3.19 14.64
N ASP A 414 -18.95 -3.36 14.28
CA ASP A 414 -17.86 -3.45 15.24
C ASP A 414 -17.81 -2.19 16.14
N HIS A 415 -17.82 -2.39 17.46
CA HIS A 415 -17.81 -1.32 18.46
C HIS A 415 -16.71 -0.29 18.24
N SER A 416 -15.53 -0.72 17.79
CA SER A 416 -14.36 0.12 17.53
C SER A 416 -14.58 1.10 16.38
N LEU A 417 -15.58 0.86 15.53
CA LEU A 417 -15.95 1.73 14.41
C LEU A 417 -17.04 2.74 14.77
N GLY A 418 -17.48 2.84 16.04
CA GLY A 418 -18.60 3.68 16.44
C GLY A 418 -18.52 5.13 15.96
N ALA A 419 -17.33 5.75 16.01
CA ALA A 419 -17.10 7.13 15.56
C ALA A 419 -17.26 7.33 14.03
N LEU A 420 -17.22 6.25 13.25
CA LEU A 420 -17.33 6.28 11.79
C LEU A 420 -18.75 6.10 11.28
N ARG A 421 -19.70 5.72 12.14
CA ARG A 421 -21.06 5.33 11.74
C ARG A 421 -21.98 6.49 11.39
N ASP A 422 -21.69 7.69 11.90
CA ASP A 422 -22.54 8.86 11.64
C ASP A 422 -22.65 9.13 10.13
N GLY A 423 -23.87 9.18 9.59
CA GLY A 423 -24.12 9.32 8.14
C GLY A 423 -23.62 8.17 7.25
N ALA A 424 -23.04 7.10 7.80
CA ALA A 424 -22.63 5.91 7.03
C ALA A 424 -23.85 5.04 6.67
N LEU A 425 -23.66 4.11 5.74
CA LEU A 425 -24.55 2.95 5.57
C LEU A 425 -24.02 1.81 6.45
N VAL A 426 -24.77 1.39 7.45
CA VAL A 426 -24.33 0.41 8.45
C VAL A 426 -24.79 -0.99 8.06
N PHE A 427 -23.90 -1.98 8.12
CA PHE A 427 -24.24 -3.40 7.91
C PHE A 427 -23.94 -4.22 9.17
N GLY A 428 -24.72 -5.28 9.37
CA GLY A 428 -24.54 -6.20 10.50
C GLY A 428 -25.80 -6.96 10.89
N PHE A 429 -25.84 -7.47 12.12
CA PHE A 429 -26.96 -8.27 12.63
C PHE A 429 -27.87 -7.48 13.59
N GLY A 430 -27.35 -6.40 14.16
CA GLY A 430 -28.00 -5.57 15.15
C GLY A 430 -29.14 -4.73 14.60
N ASP A 431 -29.97 -4.21 15.50
CA ASP A 431 -31.15 -3.42 15.15
C ASP A 431 -30.81 -2.05 14.52
N ARG A 432 -29.55 -1.61 14.60
CA ARG A 432 -29.08 -0.34 14.06
C ARG A 432 -28.47 -0.46 12.66
N ALA A 433 -28.39 -1.67 12.10
CA ALA A 433 -27.90 -1.89 10.74
C ALA A 433 -28.96 -1.51 9.70
N ASP A 434 -28.56 -0.75 8.68
CA ASP A 434 -29.36 -0.46 7.49
C ASP A 434 -29.43 -1.68 6.55
N VAL A 435 -28.32 -2.43 6.46
CA VAL A 435 -28.26 -3.73 5.78
C VAL A 435 -28.16 -4.80 6.84
N ARG A 436 -29.33 -5.25 7.30
CA ARG A 436 -29.44 -6.14 8.44
C ARG A 436 -29.66 -7.59 8.04
N GLY A 437 -28.79 -8.50 8.49
CA GLY A 437 -29.00 -9.93 8.41
C GLY A 437 -29.93 -10.45 9.51
N ARG A 438 -30.99 -11.17 9.13
CA ARG A 438 -31.92 -11.88 10.02
C ARG A 438 -31.99 -13.36 9.66
N ASP A 439 -32.59 -14.17 10.53
CA ASP A 439 -32.82 -15.61 10.31
C ASP A 439 -31.55 -16.35 9.86
N VAL A 440 -30.45 -16.06 10.54
CA VAL A 440 -29.11 -16.51 10.16
C VAL A 440 -28.95 -17.99 10.51
N GLU A 441 -28.68 -18.78 9.48
CA GLU A 441 -28.42 -20.21 9.56
C GLU A 441 -27.00 -20.48 9.06
N PRO A 442 -25.98 -20.48 9.93
CA PRO A 442 -24.61 -20.78 9.57
C PRO A 442 -24.42 -22.30 9.47
N GLY A 443 -24.93 -22.90 8.40
CA GLY A 443 -24.87 -24.34 8.14
C GLY A 443 -23.46 -24.87 7.89
N THR A 444 -23.35 -26.20 7.76
CA THR A 444 -22.06 -26.90 7.62
C THR A 444 -21.45 -26.78 6.22
N HIS A 445 -22.28 -26.66 5.19
CA HIS A 445 -21.85 -26.58 3.78
C HIS A 445 -22.15 -25.22 3.13
N GLY A 446 -22.65 -24.27 3.91
CA GLY A 446 -23.14 -23.00 3.42
C GLY A 446 -23.96 -22.29 4.47
N SER A 447 -24.24 -21.02 4.25
CA SER A 447 -25.01 -20.18 5.15
C SER A 447 -26.27 -19.64 4.48
N ALA A 448 -27.31 -19.37 5.25
CA ALA A 448 -28.52 -18.71 4.76
C ALA A 448 -28.96 -17.59 5.72
N PHE A 449 -29.56 -16.53 5.18
CA PHE A 449 -29.99 -15.36 5.95
C PHE A 449 -30.95 -14.50 5.14
N THR A 450 -31.64 -13.57 5.80
CA THR A 450 -32.63 -12.67 5.20
C THR A 450 -32.18 -11.22 5.32
N VAL A 451 -32.31 -10.43 4.25
CA VAL A 451 -32.11 -8.97 4.24
C VAL A 451 -33.32 -8.33 3.58
N ASP A 452 -34.00 -7.40 4.26
CA ASP A 452 -35.21 -6.70 3.76
C ASP A 452 -36.27 -7.63 3.16
N GLY A 453 -36.48 -8.80 3.77
CA GLY A 453 -37.43 -9.82 3.32
C GLY A 453 -36.94 -10.71 2.18
N VAL A 454 -35.74 -10.47 1.63
CA VAL A 454 -35.11 -11.30 0.59
C VAL A 454 -34.21 -12.34 1.23
N ARG A 455 -34.40 -13.62 0.87
CA ARG A 455 -33.57 -14.73 1.34
C ARG A 455 -32.31 -14.87 0.49
N PHE A 456 -31.16 -14.92 1.15
CA PHE A 456 -29.86 -15.18 0.57
C PHE A 456 -29.33 -16.54 1.02
N THR A 457 -28.57 -17.19 0.14
CA THR A 457 -27.76 -18.37 0.45
C THR A 457 -26.33 -18.12 0.01
N LEU A 458 -25.38 -18.72 0.72
CA LEU A 458 -23.94 -18.66 0.43
C LEU A 458 -23.37 -20.07 0.47
N PRO A 459 -22.52 -20.46 -0.48
CA PRO A 459 -21.83 -21.76 -0.47
C PRO A 459 -20.63 -21.79 0.50
N VAL A 460 -20.56 -20.83 1.43
CA VAL A 460 -19.53 -20.75 2.45
C VAL A 460 -20.15 -20.72 3.86
N PRO A 461 -19.67 -21.55 4.79
CA PRO A 461 -20.20 -21.62 6.15
C PRO A 461 -19.67 -20.48 7.04
N GLY A 462 -20.34 -20.25 8.17
CA GLY A 462 -19.88 -19.39 9.24
C GLY A 462 -20.49 -17.99 9.25
N ALA A 463 -20.80 -17.49 10.45
CA ALA A 463 -21.43 -16.18 10.65
C ALA A 463 -20.57 -15.01 10.12
N HIS A 464 -19.24 -15.11 10.21
CA HIS A 464 -18.33 -14.11 9.65
C HIS A 464 -18.46 -13.99 8.11
N ASN A 465 -18.77 -15.08 7.40
CA ASN A 465 -19.03 -15.03 5.97
C ASN A 465 -20.40 -14.45 5.64
N VAL A 466 -21.39 -14.65 6.51
CA VAL A 466 -22.67 -13.93 6.40
C VAL A 466 -22.43 -12.42 6.59
N GLU A 467 -21.66 -12.01 7.58
CA GLU A 467 -21.30 -10.60 7.79
C GLU A 467 -20.54 -10.00 6.59
N ASN A 468 -19.58 -10.74 6.01
CA ASN A 468 -18.91 -10.34 4.76
C ASN A 468 -19.91 -10.16 3.60
N ALA A 469 -20.90 -11.05 3.49
CA ALA A 469 -21.94 -10.91 2.47
C ALA A 469 -22.85 -9.71 2.72
N LEU A 470 -23.18 -9.40 3.98
CA LEU A 470 -23.90 -8.16 4.32
C LEU A 470 -23.11 -6.91 3.92
N ALA A 471 -21.78 -6.91 4.10
CA ALA A 471 -20.92 -5.84 3.63
C ALA A 471 -20.95 -5.72 2.10
N ALA A 472 -20.89 -6.83 1.36
CA ALA A 472 -20.99 -6.85 -0.09
C ALA A 472 -22.36 -6.36 -0.60
N ILE A 473 -23.46 -6.77 0.06
CA ILE A 473 -24.82 -6.29 -0.22
C ILE A 473 -24.91 -4.79 0.04
N ALA A 474 -24.31 -4.29 1.12
CA ALA A 474 -24.25 -2.85 1.41
C ALA A 474 -23.46 -2.07 0.35
N ALA A 475 -22.34 -2.61 -0.13
CA ALA A 475 -21.59 -2.01 -1.24
C ALA A 475 -22.43 -1.97 -2.54
N CYS A 476 -23.11 -3.07 -2.89
CA CYS A 476 -24.00 -3.13 -4.06
C CYS A 476 -25.15 -2.12 -3.94
N ARG A 477 -25.78 -2.03 -2.76
CA ARG A 477 -26.82 -1.03 -2.46
C ARG A 477 -26.31 0.40 -2.63
N ALA A 478 -25.12 0.69 -2.10
CA ALA A 478 -24.52 2.01 -2.22
C ALA A 478 -24.17 2.37 -3.68
N LEU A 479 -23.93 1.38 -4.54
CA LEU A 479 -23.76 1.56 -5.98
C LEU A 479 -25.09 1.68 -6.76
N GLY A 480 -26.23 1.40 -6.12
CA GLY A 480 -27.57 1.46 -6.71
C GLY A 480 -28.07 0.12 -7.27
N VAL A 481 -27.46 -1.01 -6.90
CA VAL A 481 -27.84 -2.34 -7.38
C VAL A 481 -28.88 -2.97 -6.45
N ASP A 482 -29.98 -3.44 -7.02
CA ASP A 482 -31.07 -4.12 -6.31
C ASP A 482 -30.60 -5.46 -5.70
N ALA A 483 -30.99 -5.69 -4.44
CA ALA A 483 -30.75 -6.94 -3.71
C ALA A 483 -31.20 -8.19 -4.50
N ALA A 484 -32.32 -8.12 -5.22
CA ALA A 484 -32.84 -9.25 -6.00
C ALA A 484 -31.88 -9.69 -7.11
N ARG A 485 -31.11 -8.75 -7.71
CA ARG A 485 -30.16 -9.04 -8.79
C ARG A 485 -28.90 -9.76 -8.30
N ILE A 486 -28.62 -9.70 -7.00
CA ILE A 486 -27.40 -10.26 -6.41
C ILE A 486 -27.66 -11.56 -5.59
N VAL A 487 -28.91 -12.01 -5.47
CA VAL A 487 -29.25 -13.28 -4.80
C VAL A 487 -28.58 -14.48 -5.48
N ALA A 488 -28.86 -14.70 -6.77
CA ALA A 488 -28.31 -15.83 -7.51
C ALA A 488 -26.77 -15.75 -7.66
N PRO A 489 -26.16 -14.58 -7.94
CA PRO A 489 -24.71 -14.44 -7.93
C PRO A 489 -24.05 -14.82 -6.60
N LEU A 490 -24.57 -14.35 -5.45
CA LEU A 490 -24.02 -14.70 -4.14
C LEU A 490 -24.21 -16.19 -3.80
N ALA A 491 -25.33 -16.79 -4.20
CA ALA A 491 -25.54 -18.24 -4.07
C ALA A 491 -24.55 -19.08 -4.89
N ALA A 492 -24.00 -18.51 -5.97
CA ALA A 492 -23.01 -19.13 -6.85
C ALA A 492 -21.55 -18.72 -6.54
N PHE A 493 -21.32 -18.00 -5.42
CA PHE A 493 -20.01 -17.48 -5.05
C PHE A 493 -18.93 -18.57 -5.06
N ARG A 494 -17.84 -18.36 -5.78
CA ARG A 494 -16.80 -19.39 -5.97
C ARG A 494 -15.71 -19.39 -4.90
N GLY A 495 -15.64 -18.35 -4.08
CA GLY A 495 -14.62 -18.24 -3.05
C GLY A 495 -13.37 -17.50 -3.51
N VAL A 496 -12.44 -17.38 -2.57
CA VAL A 496 -11.12 -16.79 -2.77
C VAL A 496 -10.10 -17.87 -2.46
N ALA A 497 -9.08 -18.02 -3.31
CA ALA A 497 -8.02 -18.99 -3.10
C ALA A 497 -7.40 -18.80 -1.71
N ARG A 498 -7.17 -19.92 -1.01
CA ARG A 498 -6.65 -19.95 0.34
C ARG A 498 -7.50 -19.20 1.38
N ARG A 499 -8.80 -18.95 1.14
CA ARG A 499 -9.73 -18.46 2.17
C ARG A 499 -10.74 -19.57 2.47
N PHE A 500 -10.37 -20.44 3.39
CA PHE A 500 -11.07 -21.69 3.68
C PHE A 500 -11.42 -22.49 2.42
N GLN A 501 -10.45 -22.59 1.51
CA GLN A 501 -10.66 -23.16 0.18
C GLN A 501 -10.66 -24.68 0.25
N SER A 502 -11.80 -25.29 -0.06
CA SER A 502 -11.87 -26.74 -0.26
C SER A 502 -11.12 -27.12 -1.55
N LEU A 503 -10.09 -27.96 -1.42
CA LEU A 503 -9.37 -28.53 -2.57
C LEU A 503 -10.02 -29.82 -3.07
N GLY A 504 -10.97 -30.36 -2.32
CA GLY A 504 -11.71 -31.57 -2.60
C GLY A 504 -11.68 -32.57 -1.45
N SER A 505 -12.31 -33.72 -1.68
CA SER A 505 -12.40 -34.80 -0.69
C SER A 505 -11.99 -36.15 -1.29
N ALA A 506 -11.45 -37.03 -0.44
CA ALA A 506 -11.12 -38.42 -0.76
C ALA A 506 -11.25 -39.28 0.51
N ARG A 507 -11.71 -40.54 0.40
CA ARG A 507 -11.98 -41.42 1.56
C ARG A 507 -12.89 -40.80 2.64
N GLY A 508 -13.81 -39.91 2.24
CA GLY A 508 -14.67 -39.17 3.17
C GLY A 508 -13.92 -38.12 4.01
N VAL A 509 -12.69 -37.76 3.63
CA VAL A 509 -11.85 -36.72 4.26
C VAL A 509 -11.82 -35.52 3.33
N GLU A 510 -12.11 -34.33 3.85
CA GLU A 510 -11.96 -33.07 3.11
C GLU A 510 -10.57 -32.45 3.36
N VAL A 511 -9.98 -31.86 2.32
CA VAL A 511 -8.74 -31.08 2.45
C VAL A 511 -9.00 -29.60 2.15
N VAL A 512 -8.65 -28.73 3.10
CA VAL A 512 -8.86 -27.28 3.05
C VAL A 512 -7.52 -26.54 3.14
N ASP A 513 -7.32 -25.54 2.29
CA ASP A 513 -6.21 -24.58 2.33
C ASP A 513 -6.70 -23.22 2.82
N ASP A 514 -6.01 -22.64 3.81
CA ASP A 514 -6.35 -21.37 4.42
C ASP A 514 -5.12 -20.48 4.66
N PHE A 515 -5.30 -19.18 4.46
CA PHE A 515 -4.29 -18.13 4.62
C PHE A 515 -4.13 -17.70 6.08
N ALA A 516 -4.84 -18.30 7.03
CA ALA A 516 -4.77 -18.00 8.44
C ALA A 516 -3.32 -18.07 8.96
N HIS A 517 -2.86 -16.98 9.57
CA HIS A 517 -1.47 -16.79 9.99
C HIS A 517 -1.30 -15.97 11.26
N ASN A 518 -2.40 -15.45 11.81
CA ASN A 518 -2.43 -14.78 13.10
C ASN A 518 -3.50 -15.46 13.98
N PRO A 519 -3.42 -15.31 15.31
CA PRO A 519 -4.31 -15.99 16.27
C PRO A 519 -5.80 -15.86 15.94
N ALA A 520 -6.28 -14.64 15.63
CA ALA A 520 -7.68 -14.40 15.30
C ALA A 520 -8.15 -15.14 14.04
N LYS A 521 -7.33 -15.15 12.98
CA LYS A 521 -7.64 -15.86 11.72
C LYS A 521 -7.59 -17.38 11.92
N ILE A 522 -6.63 -17.89 12.71
CA ILE A 522 -6.53 -19.32 13.04
C ILE A 522 -7.77 -19.77 13.82
N ARG A 523 -8.20 -18.99 14.82
CA ARG A 523 -9.43 -19.24 15.57
C ARG A 523 -10.64 -19.36 14.65
N ALA A 524 -10.83 -18.42 13.72
CA ALA A 524 -11.93 -18.45 12.77
C ALA A 524 -11.88 -19.68 11.84
N ALA A 525 -10.69 -20.05 11.35
CA ALA A 525 -10.49 -21.22 10.50
C ALA A 525 -10.79 -22.52 11.26
N LEU A 526 -10.28 -22.67 12.49
CA LEU A 526 -10.56 -23.83 13.35
C LEU A 526 -12.04 -23.95 13.72
N ALA A 527 -12.69 -22.83 14.09
CA ALA A 527 -14.12 -22.81 14.37
C ALA A 527 -14.94 -23.28 13.16
N THR A 528 -14.58 -22.84 11.96
CA THR A 528 -15.22 -23.26 10.71
C THR A 528 -14.97 -24.74 10.41
N ALA A 529 -13.72 -25.20 10.58
CA ALA A 529 -13.35 -26.61 10.40
C ALA A 529 -14.12 -27.55 11.34
N ARG A 530 -14.36 -27.12 12.59
CA ARG A 530 -15.13 -27.88 13.59
C ARG A 530 -16.61 -28.05 13.24
N LEU A 531 -17.18 -27.15 12.44
CA LEU A 531 -18.54 -27.29 11.93
C LEU A 531 -18.63 -28.31 10.79
N ARG A 532 -17.52 -28.59 10.10
CA ARG A 532 -17.50 -29.45 8.89
C ARG A 532 -16.95 -30.85 9.15
N GLY A 533 -15.95 -30.97 10.02
CA GLY A 533 -15.28 -32.23 10.35
C GLY A 533 -15.57 -32.70 11.77
N ALA A 534 -15.83 -34.00 11.91
CA ALA A 534 -15.93 -34.66 13.22
C ALA A 534 -14.61 -34.54 14.02
N ARG A 535 -13.50 -34.49 13.29
CA ARG A 535 -12.14 -34.26 13.78
C ARG A 535 -11.35 -33.39 12.79
N VAL A 536 -10.53 -32.49 13.30
CA VAL A 536 -9.65 -31.60 12.52
C VAL A 536 -8.21 -32.07 12.64
N LEU A 537 -7.57 -32.29 11.49
CA LEU A 537 -6.14 -32.56 11.35
C LEU A 537 -5.49 -31.31 10.76
N ALA A 538 -5.01 -30.41 11.62
CA ALA A 538 -4.46 -29.13 11.23
C ALA A 538 -2.96 -29.22 10.90
N VAL A 539 -2.52 -28.47 9.90
CA VAL A 539 -1.10 -28.19 9.64
C VAL A 539 -0.93 -26.68 9.63
N TYR A 540 0.01 -26.17 10.42
CA TYR A 540 0.29 -24.75 10.48
C TYR A 540 1.77 -24.46 10.19
N GLN A 541 2.03 -23.49 9.31
CA GLN A 541 3.37 -22.97 9.10
C GLN A 541 3.44 -21.50 9.55
N PRO A 542 4.15 -21.19 10.65
CA PRO A 542 4.40 -19.81 11.04
C PRO A 542 5.20 -19.04 9.99
N HIS A 543 5.06 -17.71 9.95
CA HIS A 543 5.75 -16.87 8.97
C HIS A 543 6.66 -15.85 9.68
N GLY A 544 7.97 -15.95 9.44
CA GLY A 544 8.97 -15.05 9.99
C GLY A 544 9.21 -15.22 11.51
N TYR A 545 10.48 -15.22 11.91
CA TYR A 545 10.88 -15.42 13.31
C TYR A 545 10.45 -14.29 14.24
N GLY A 546 10.51 -13.03 13.79
CA GLY A 546 10.11 -11.86 14.58
C GLY A 546 8.62 -11.88 14.97
N PRO A 547 7.68 -11.91 14.00
CA PRO A 547 6.24 -11.99 14.29
C PRO A 547 5.86 -13.24 15.09
N THR A 548 6.45 -14.40 14.77
CA THR A 548 6.13 -15.65 15.47
C THR A 548 6.53 -15.58 16.94
N ARG A 549 7.68 -14.97 17.26
CA ARG A 549 8.11 -14.74 18.65
C ARG A 549 7.20 -13.77 19.36
N PHE A 550 6.84 -12.67 18.70
CA PHE A 550 6.00 -11.63 19.27
C PHE A 550 4.61 -12.17 19.68
N LEU A 551 4.03 -13.05 18.87
CA LEU A 551 2.70 -13.64 19.10
C LEU A 551 2.76 -15.04 19.73
N ARG A 552 3.90 -15.45 20.31
CA ARG A 552 4.12 -16.82 20.81
C ARG A 552 3.02 -17.26 21.78
N GLU A 553 2.77 -16.45 22.80
CA GLU A 553 1.76 -16.76 23.83
C GLU A 553 0.36 -16.84 23.23
N ASP A 554 0.00 -15.91 22.33
CA ASP A 554 -1.30 -15.90 21.65
C ASP A 554 -1.51 -17.14 20.75
N PHE A 555 -0.46 -17.60 20.07
CA PHE A 555 -0.53 -18.84 19.27
C PHE A 555 -0.74 -20.06 20.17
N VAL A 556 0.04 -20.16 21.24
CA VAL A 556 -0.06 -21.27 22.21
C VAL A 556 -1.45 -21.30 22.82
N GLU A 557 -1.97 -20.16 23.26
CA GLU A 557 -3.33 -20.04 23.80
C GLU A 557 -4.38 -20.42 22.77
N THR A 558 -4.27 -19.91 21.54
CA THR A 558 -5.27 -20.16 20.49
C THR A 558 -5.37 -21.65 20.14
N PHE A 559 -4.26 -22.34 19.91
CA PHE A 559 -4.33 -23.77 19.60
C PHE A 559 -4.75 -24.60 20.81
N ALA A 560 -4.33 -24.22 22.03
CA ALA A 560 -4.73 -24.95 23.24
C ALA A 560 -6.22 -24.84 23.54
N THR A 561 -6.86 -23.72 23.20
CA THR A 561 -8.29 -23.51 23.44
C THR A 561 -9.19 -23.98 22.31
N GLU A 562 -8.73 -23.87 21.05
CA GLU A 562 -9.58 -24.12 19.89
C GLU A 562 -9.58 -25.58 19.42
N LEU A 563 -8.54 -26.36 19.72
CA LEU A 563 -8.46 -27.78 19.39
C LEU A 563 -9.32 -28.61 20.36
N ARG A 564 -10.20 -29.45 19.82
CA ARG A 564 -10.96 -30.44 20.61
C ARG A 564 -10.05 -31.61 20.98
N GLU A 565 -10.50 -32.44 21.92
CA GLU A 565 -9.73 -33.61 22.36
C GLU A 565 -9.36 -34.56 21.21
N GLN A 566 -10.22 -34.72 20.21
CA GLN A 566 -9.95 -35.57 19.04
C GLN A 566 -9.07 -34.89 17.98
N ASP A 567 -8.94 -33.57 18.01
CA ASP A 567 -8.21 -32.80 16.99
C ASP A 567 -6.70 -32.88 17.22
N ARG A 568 -5.91 -32.57 16.17
CA ARG A 568 -4.44 -32.55 16.23
C ARG A 568 -3.87 -31.47 15.33
N VAL A 569 -2.74 -30.91 15.70
CA VAL A 569 -1.98 -29.96 14.86
C VAL A 569 -0.54 -30.41 14.65
N TRP A 570 -0.07 -30.32 13.41
CA TRP A 570 1.35 -30.36 13.06
C TRP A 570 1.85 -28.94 12.80
N MET A 571 2.93 -28.54 13.46
CA MET A 571 3.59 -27.27 13.19
C MET A 571 4.81 -27.49 12.32
N LEU A 572 4.76 -26.96 11.10
CA LEU A 572 5.91 -26.85 10.21
C LEU A 572 6.89 -25.82 10.76
N GLU A 573 8.17 -25.94 10.39
CA GLU A 573 9.14 -24.93 10.75
C GLU A 573 8.81 -23.55 10.15
N VAL A 574 9.19 -22.49 10.87
CA VAL A 574 8.93 -21.09 10.53
C VAL A 574 9.42 -20.80 9.10
N PHE A 575 8.51 -20.38 8.23
CA PHE A 575 8.85 -19.99 6.87
C PHE A 575 9.69 -18.71 6.87
N TYR A 576 10.84 -18.77 6.23
CA TYR A 576 11.79 -17.68 6.14
C TYR A 576 12.16 -17.35 4.69
N ALA A 577 11.65 -16.23 4.18
CA ALA A 577 11.88 -15.77 2.81
C ALA A 577 13.16 -14.93 2.64
N GLY A 578 13.98 -14.76 3.69
CA GLY A 578 15.15 -13.86 3.69
C GLY A 578 15.05 -12.74 4.74
N GLY A 579 16.11 -11.94 4.87
CA GLY A 579 16.20 -10.80 5.80
C GLY A 579 17.31 -10.90 6.87
N THR A 580 17.20 -10.10 7.93
CA THR A 580 18.17 -9.99 9.03
C THR A 580 17.67 -10.57 10.36
N ALA A 581 16.53 -11.26 10.37
CA ALA A 581 15.92 -11.75 11.62
C ALA A 581 16.79 -12.84 12.28
N LEU A 582 16.90 -12.78 13.60
CA LEU A 582 17.59 -13.79 14.42
C LEU A 582 16.81 -15.11 14.39
N ARG A 583 17.51 -16.23 14.15
CA ARG A 583 16.94 -17.59 13.99
C ARG A 583 17.22 -18.48 15.22
N ASP A 584 17.00 -17.95 16.40
CA ASP A 584 17.17 -18.57 17.73
C ASP A 584 15.87 -19.13 18.33
N PHE A 585 14.82 -19.25 17.52
CA PHE A 585 13.49 -19.70 17.93
C PHE A 585 13.00 -20.73 16.90
N SER A 586 12.36 -21.82 17.33
CA SER A 586 11.81 -22.84 16.42
C SER A 586 10.32 -23.06 16.68
N SER A 587 9.61 -23.56 15.67
CA SER A 587 8.22 -24.02 15.87
C SER A 587 8.15 -25.21 16.84
N ALA A 588 9.26 -25.91 17.10
CA ALA A 588 9.38 -26.89 18.17
C ALA A 588 9.13 -26.29 19.56
N ASP A 589 9.51 -25.01 19.77
CA ASP A 589 9.24 -24.32 21.03
C ASP A 589 7.74 -24.08 21.25
N LEU A 590 7.01 -23.71 20.18
CA LEU A 590 5.55 -23.57 20.24
C LEU A 590 4.88 -24.91 20.57
N VAL A 591 5.31 -25.99 19.91
CA VAL A 591 4.76 -27.33 20.14
C VAL A 591 4.97 -27.78 21.58
N ARG A 592 6.16 -27.54 22.16
CA ARG A 592 6.42 -27.83 23.58
C ARG A 592 5.42 -27.09 24.47
N ASP A 593 5.32 -25.77 24.32
CA ASP A 593 4.45 -24.93 25.16
C ASP A 593 2.96 -25.32 25.00
N MET A 594 2.54 -25.70 23.79
CA MET A 594 1.17 -26.18 23.51
C MET A 594 0.89 -27.52 24.16
N THR A 595 1.86 -28.44 24.11
CA THR A 595 1.75 -29.77 24.73
C THR A 595 1.69 -29.67 26.25
N GLU A 596 2.45 -28.74 26.84
CA GLU A 596 2.40 -28.43 28.29
C GLU A 596 1.02 -27.92 28.72
N ARG A 597 0.25 -27.30 27.81
CA ARG A 597 -1.15 -26.90 28.01
C ARG A 597 -2.18 -27.97 27.60
N GLY A 598 -1.75 -29.17 27.26
CA GLY A 598 -2.61 -30.31 26.93
C GLY A 598 -3.08 -30.38 25.47
N ALA A 599 -2.60 -29.50 24.58
CA ALA A 599 -2.94 -29.57 23.17
C ALA A 599 -2.23 -30.75 22.48
N LYS A 600 -2.93 -31.44 21.56
CA LYS A 600 -2.33 -32.48 20.72
C LYS A 600 -1.55 -31.83 19.57
N ALA A 601 -0.27 -31.54 19.82
CA ALA A 601 0.61 -30.85 18.89
C ALA A 601 1.85 -31.70 18.55
N GLU A 602 2.34 -31.62 17.31
CA GLU A 602 3.60 -32.24 16.89
C GLU A 602 4.42 -31.28 16.02
N PHE A 603 5.74 -31.26 16.22
CA PHE A 603 6.65 -30.51 15.37
C PHE A 603 7.03 -31.34 14.14
N ALA A 604 6.85 -30.75 12.95
CA ALA A 604 7.25 -31.32 11.68
C ALA A 604 8.33 -30.41 11.05
N PRO A 605 9.64 -30.77 11.13
CA PRO A 605 10.71 -29.88 10.67
C PRO A 605 10.68 -29.64 9.16
N SER A 606 10.07 -30.56 8.40
CA SER A 606 9.84 -30.43 6.97
C SER A 606 8.52 -31.09 6.57
N ARG A 607 8.12 -30.91 5.32
CA ARG A 607 6.94 -31.56 4.73
C ARG A 607 7.20 -32.98 4.26
N GLU A 608 8.46 -33.42 4.29
CA GLU A 608 8.87 -34.74 3.82
C GLU A 608 8.15 -35.84 4.61
N GLY A 609 7.42 -36.71 3.90
CA GLY A 609 6.60 -37.77 4.49
C GLY A 609 5.34 -37.29 5.23
N LEU A 610 5.18 -36.00 5.54
CA LEU A 610 4.05 -35.49 6.31
C LEU A 610 2.71 -35.72 5.60
N ALA A 611 2.65 -35.55 4.27
CA ALA A 611 1.43 -35.80 3.50
C ALA A 611 0.96 -37.27 3.61
N ALA A 612 1.89 -38.22 3.49
CA ALA A 612 1.59 -39.64 3.66
C ALA A 612 1.15 -39.98 5.09
N ARG A 613 1.78 -39.37 6.10
CA ARG A 613 1.41 -39.52 7.51
C ARG A 613 -0.01 -39.02 7.79
N LEU A 614 -0.35 -37.83 7.29
CA LEU A 614 -1.71 -37.28 7.38
C LEU A 614 -2.73 -38.20 6.72
N ALA A 615 -2.46 -38.68 5.51
CA ALA A 615 -3.34 -39.60 4.79
C ALA A 615 -3.52 -40.94 5.51
N ALA A 616 -2.48 -41.46 6.18
CA ALA A 616 -2.55 -42.68 6.98
C ALA A 616 -3.35 -42.51 8.28
N GLU A 617 -3.27 -41.35 8.93
CA GLU A 617 -4.01 -41.04 10.17
C GLU A 617 -5.47 -40.66 9.93
N ALA A 618 -5.76 -40.08 8.75
CA ALA A 618 -7.09 -39.59 8.41
C ALA A 618 -8.12 -40.73 8.23
N ARG A 619 -9.34 -40.45 8.71
CA ARG A 619 -10.51 -41.33 8.72
C ARG A 619 -11.71 -40.60 8.14
N GLU A 620 -12.70 -41.34 7.67
CA GLU A 620 -13.95 -40.78 7.18
C GLU A 620 -14.57 -39.80 8.19
N GLY A 621 -14.98 -38.62 7.70
CA GLY A 621 -15.50 -37.53 8.52
C GLY A 621 -14.44 -36.56 9.07
N ASP A 622 -13.15 -36.81 8.84
CA ASP A 622 -12.09 -35.85 9.17
C ASP A 622 -12.03 -34.69 8.17
N LEU A 623 -11.50 -33.57 8.64
CA LEU A 623 -11.08 -32.44 7.81
C LEU A 623 -9.59 -32.17 8.04
N VAL A 624 -8.81 -32.15 6.95
CA VAL A 624 -7.42 -31.69 6.97
C VAL A 624 -7.39 -30.19 6.66
N LEU A 625 -6.85 -29.40 7.57
CA LEU A 625 -6.78 -27.94 7.45
C LEU A 625 -5.33 -27.49 7.35
N VAL A 626 -4.89 -27.00 6.20
CA VAL A 626 -3.54 -26.47 5.98
C VAL A 626 -3.58 -24.94 6.08
N MET A 627 -2.78 -24.37 6.99
CA MET A 627 -2.78 -22.94 7.31
C MET A 627 -1.38 -22.31 7.17
N GLY A 628 -1.34 -21.10 6.60
CA GLY A 628 -0.16 -20.23 6.60
C GLY A 628 -0.24 -19.15 5.53
N ALA A 629 0.55 -18.07 5.63
CA ALA A 629 0.47 -16.95 4.70
C ALA A 629 1.52 -16.97 3.59
N ARG A 630 2.79 -16.79 3.96
CA ARG A 630 3.85 -16.33 3.04
C ARG A 630 4.48 -17.40 2.15
N ASP A 631 4.30 -18.68 2.47
CA ASP A 631 4.82 -19.76 1.64
C ASP A 631 3.77 -20.18 0.58
N PRO A 632 3.95 -19.81 -0.70
CA PRO A 632 3.00 -20.17 -1.75
C PRO A 632 2.97 -21.69 -2.04
N SER A 633 3.98 -22.45 -1.61
CA SER A 633 4.04 -23.89 -1.83
C SER A 633 3.18 -24.70 -0.84
N LEU A 634 2.56 -24.05 0.16
CA LEU A 634 1.59 -24.71 1.05
C LEU A 634 0.36 -25.23 0.31
N THR A 635 -0.12 -24.52 -0.71
CA THR A 635 -1.23 -24.99 -1.55
C THR A 635 -0.85 -26.26 -2.30
N ALA A 636 0.39 -26.36 -2.78
CA ALA A 636 0.89 -27.58 -3.42
C ALA A 636 0.94 -28.73 -2.41
N PHE A 637 1.43 -28.48 -1.20
CA PHE A 637 1.43 -29.47 -0.12
C PHE A 637 0.01 -29.96 0.24
N ALA A 638 -0.97 -29.05 0.33
CA ALA A 638 -2.36 -29.44 0.57
C ALA A 638 -2.91 -30.33 -0.55
N LYS A 639 -2.55 -30.06 -1.82
CA LYS A 639 -2.86 -30.94 -2.96
C LYS A 639 -2.15 -32.30 -2.85
N ASP A 640 -0.92 -32.34 -2.36
CA ASP A 640 -0.19 -33.60 -2.13
C ASP A 640 -0.87 -34.45 -1.05
N VAL A 641 -1.41 -33.83 0.01
CA VAL A 641 -2.24 -34.55 1.00
C VAL A 641 -3.48 -35.15 0.35
N LEU A 642 -4.19 -34.36 -0.47
CA LEU A 642 -5.35 -34.86 -1.20
C LEU A 642 -5.01 -36.00 -2.17
N ALA A 643 -3.86 -35.91 -2.84
CA ALA A 643 -3.36 -36.99 -3.70
C ALA A 643 -3.04 -38.25 -2.89
N ALA A 644 -2.34 -38.12 -1.76
CA ALA A 644 -2.03 -39.24 -0.86
C ALA A 644 -3.28 -39.91 -0.28
N LEU A 645 -4.38 -39.17 -0.09
CA LEU A 645 -5.68 -39.74 0.30
C LEU A 645 -6.35 -40.54 -0.82
N ARG A 646 -6.04 -40.26 -2.10
CA ARG A 646 -6.61 -40.97 -3.26
C ARG A 646 -5.91 -42.30 -3.56
N GLY A 647 -4.67 -42.46 -3.12
CA GLY A 647 -3.82 -43.61 -3.43
C GLY A 647 -2.82 -43.24 -4.51
#